data_AF-N6UI58-F1
#
_entry.id   AF-N6UI58-F1
#
_cell.length_a   1.000
_cell.length_b   1.000
_cell.length_c   1.000
_cell.angle_alpha   90.00
_cell.angle_beta   90.00
_cell.angle_gamma   90.00
#
_symmetry.space_group_name_H-M   'P 1'
#
loop_
_entity.id
_entity.type
_entity.pdbx_description
1 polymer ?
#
loop_
_entity_poly.entity_id
_entity_poly.type
_entity_poly.pdbx_seq_one_letter_code
_entity_poly.pdbx_strand_id
1 'polypeptide(L)'
;MCEIWLVIFGTLVAVLLRCCTMLHSYSGEGTPPMYGDYEAQRHWMEITTNLPLKDWYRNTTDNHLDYWGLDYPPLTAYHMYLCGAVAGFINGNFTKLHDSRGHESETHKLFMRTTVLVGDILVYIPALILYYYTCVQLDKRKEEAKKNQKKGNKSVLSLKIFDPSLSVVLGLLYPGLILIDHGHFQYNSISLGLFIFAVICILHRWHISASIFFCLALNYKQMELYHSLPFFFYLLSTCIPKPGQTAISGLVYLTKISLTVVIMFIVIWLPFLFDVEDIRQVLHRQFPVARGVFEDKVSNIWCALNVVFKFKSRFDNFQMMRICLFTTLSAILPSSADLFLRPNVKNYQVHEKTILLAAIPVLLYFPYAPFMCFWFLCISVFSMTPLIVKDQLIIAFAALVVFYIVSFRVCIEHSFKSMFNSSEGLSDVELKVSAPGKIILHGEHSVVYGKLALAASLGLRTKLHLYEIDLPNKLVLNCLPLDFEYVFDLQELIEELLDKPIAITSHPSSFNWESPKLVNHQSLVEIVENVVVEALMNINPAPNRAVVQTVMGVLYLFAGILSSTSVSLCPMRIIIDSDISMGAGTGSSASFSVAFAALFISYLKRKTIGSKNVSKDGFKPFYWPQADVDVLTHYTSGELDRISDWAFQCEMLQLTSRVLGLDNTVCTFGNLVQYRKNHSTTHLTLNTPLTLLLVNSKEPRETKKMVAAVAKLKEDFPHLVEHILEALEDLTVNASGVIQKIDTAAVAGDGAGLSNGFNKWKTLIEINHSLLCSLGVSHPKLDKINRILDKFGLSGKLTGAGGGGYVISVIPPSYDPKEVIRVLKKNGFEVTVTKLGGPGVRVD
;
A
#
# COMPACT_ATOMS: atom_id res chain seq x y z
N MET A 1 20.03 10.29 10.50
CA MET A 1 21.37 9.71 10.25
C MET A 1 21.33 8.30 9.63
N CYS A 2 20.25 7.51 9.80
CA CYS A 2 20.18 6.12 9.29
C CYS A 2 20.23 5.99 7.75
N GLU A 3 19.72 6.96 6.99
CA GLU A 3 19.60 6.84 5.52
C GLU A 3 20.88 7.13 4.70
N ILE A 4 21.82 7.94 5.23
CA ILE A 4 23.03 8.32 4.48
C ILE A 4 23.95 7.11 4.26
N TRP A 5 24.06 6.24 5.27
CA TRP A 5 24.87 5.02 5.20
C TRP A 5 24.36 4.07 4.11
N LEU A 6 23.04 3.99 3.92
CA LEU A 6 22.43 3.16 2.89
C LEU A 6 22.80 3.63 1.48
N VAL A 7 22.77 4.95 1.25
CA VAL A 7 23.17 5.55 -0.04
C VAL A 7 24.67 5.34 -0.28
N ILE A 8 25.52 5.54 0.73
CA ILE A 8 26.96 5.31 0.62
C ILE A 8 27.24 3.84 0.26
N PHE A 9 26.68 2.91 1.05
CA PHE A 9 26.87 1.48 0.83
C PHE A 9 26.32 1.04 -0.53
N GLY A 10 25.11 1.46 -0.89
CA GLY A 10 24.52 1.17 -2.19
C GLY A 10 25.33 1.73 -3.37
N THR A 11 25.93 2.91 -3.21
CA THR A 11 26.83 3.48 -4.22
C THR A 11 28.11 2.65 -4.38
N LEU A 12 28.73 2.22 -3.27
CA LEU A 12 29.91 1.35 -3.31
C LEU A 12 29.61 0.02 -3.99
N VAL A 13 28.46 -0.59 -3.70
CA VAL A 13 27.99 -1.82 -4.36
C VAL A 13 27.75 -1.57 -5.86
N ALA A 14 27.12 -0.45 -6.22
CA ALA A 14 26.86 -0.12 -7.62
C ALA A 14 28.16 0.11 -8.42
N VAL A 15 29.19 0.71 -7.81
CA VAL A 15 30.54 0.84 -8.41
C VAL A 15 31.21 -0.53 -8.52
N LEU A 16 31.12 -1.37 -7.50
CA LEU A 16 31.66 -2.73 -7.54
C LEU A 16 31.05 -3.55 -8.69
N LEU A 17 29.74 -3.48 -8.89
CA LEU A 17 29.06 -4.19 -9.98
C LEU A 17 29.51 -3.70 -11.37
N ARG A 18 29.79 -2.40 -11.52
CA ARG A 18 30.40 -1.85 -12.74
C ARG A 18 31.80 -2.44 -12.95
N CYS A 19 32.64 -2.44 -11.92
CA CYS A 19 33.97 -3.06 -11.96
C CYS A 19 33.92 -4.55 -12.32
N CYS A 20 32.98 -5.32 -11.76
CA CYS A 20 32.78 -6.73 -12.11
C CYS A 20 32.37 -6.89 -13.58
N THR A 21 31.51 -6.00 -14.09
CA THR A 21 31.05 -6.03 -15.49
C THR A 21 32.19 -5.72 -16.47
N MET A 22 33.12 -4.85 -16.09
CA MET A 22 34.28 -4.47 -16.91
C MET A 22 35.21 -5.66 -17.24
N LEU A 23 35.18 -6.73 -16.43
CA LEU A 23 35.98 -7.95 -16.62
C LEU A 23 35.50 -8.79 -17.81
N HIS A 24 34.26 -8.59 -18.26
CA HIS A 24 33.69 -9.31 -19.38
C HIS A 24 34.14 -8.74 -20.74
N SER A 25 33.74 -9.43 -21.80
CA SER A 25 33.97 -9.04 -23.18
C SER A 25 33.32 -7.70 -23.54
N TYR A 26 33.79 -7.08 -24.63
CA TYR A 26 33.25 -5.81 -25.16
C TYR A 26 32.74 -5.97 -26.59
N SER A 27 32.03 -4.95 -27.06
CA SER A 27 31.52 -4.88 -28.43
C SER A 27 32.65 -5.04 -29.44
N GLY A 28 32.65 -6.19 -30.13
CA GLY A 28 33.57 -6.51 -31.21
C GLY A 28 34.93 -7.08 -30.82
N GLU A 29 35.12 -7.55 -29.58
CA GLU A 29 36.35 -8.23 -29.14
C GLU A 29 36.69 -9.43 -30.04
N GLY A 30 37.90 -9.47 -30.59
CA GLY A 30 38.38 -10.54 -31.46
C GLY A 30 37.67 -10.64 -32.81
N THR A 31 37.06 -9.55 -33.32
CA THR A 31 36.31 -9.56 -34.59
C THR A 31 36.89 -8.63 -35.68
N PRO A 32 38.08 -8.93 -36.22
CA PRO A 32 38.60 -8.19 -37.37
C PRO A 32 37.70 -8.36 -38.61
N PRO A 33 37.71 -7.40 -39.57
CA PRO A 33 38.58 -6.25 -39.65
C PRO A 33 38.03 -4.96 -39.03
N MET A 34 36.72 -4.88 -38.73
CA MET A 34 36.08 -3.65 -38.25
C MET A 34 35.84 -3.60 -36.74
N TYR A 35 35.87 -4.73 -36.01
CA TYR A 35 35.56 -4.75 -34.57
C TYR A 35 34.17 -4.13 -34.27
N GLY A 36 34.00 -3.50 -33.11
CA GLY A 36 32.74 -2.93 -32.63
C GLY A 36 32.90 -1.55 -31.99
N ASP A 37 31.95 -1.18 -31.15
CA ASP A 37 31.86 0.17 -30.56
C ASP A 37 33.08 0.53 -29.69
N TYR A 38 33.74 -0.47 -29.10
CA TYR A 38 34.99 -0.27 -28.37
C TYR A 38 36.09 0.33 -29.26
N GLU A 39 36.27 -0.23 -30.45
CA GLU A 39 37.24 0.25 -31.43
C GLU A 39 36.85 1.61 -31.99
N ALA A 40 35.55 1.88 -32.14
CA ALA A 40 35.08 3.20 -32.55
C ALA A 40 35.54 4.30 -31.58
N GLN A 41 35.33 4.10 -30.27
CA GLN A 41 35.76 5.08 -29.26
C GLN A 41 37.29 5.20 -29.21
N ARG A 42 38.03 4.09 -29.30
CA ARG A 42 39.50 4.12 -29.37
C ARG A 42 39.98 4.93 -30.58
N HIS A 43 39.42 4.66 -31.75
CA HIS A 43 39.76 5.37 -32.97
C HIS A 43 39.44 6.86 -32.87
N TRP A 44 38.35 7.23 -32.19
CA TRP A 44 38.06 8.64 -31.91
C TRP A 44 39.12 9.31 -31.04
N MET A 45 39.70 8.60 -30.06
CA MET A 45 40.84 9.11 -29.28
C MET A 45 42.10 9.26 -30.14
N GLU A 46 42.35 8.32 -31.06
CA GLU A 46 43.46 8.39 -32.03
C GLU A 46 43.33 9.61 -32.95
N ILE A 47 42.19 9.79 -33.62
CA ILE A 47 42.03 10.90 -34.58
C ILE A 47 42.05 12.26 -33.89
N THR A 48 41.41 12.39 -32.72
CA THR A 48 41.30 13.69 -32.04
C THR A 48 42.63 14.17 -31.49
N THR A 49 43.53 13.26 -31.10
CA THR A 49 44.84 13.60 -30.55
C THR A 49 45.93 13.82 -31.59
N ASN A 50 45.84 13.14 -32.74
CA ASN A 50 46.89 13.20 -33.77
C ASN A 50 46.57 14.13 -34.94
N LEU A 51 45.29 14.43 -35.21
CA LEU A 51 44.88 15.22 -36.37
C LEU A 51 44.44 16.64 -35.98
N PRO A 52 44.62 17.64 -36.86
CA PRO A 52 44.11 18.97 -36.62
C PRO A 52 42.57 18.98 -36.59
N LEU A 53 41.99 19.93 -35.84
CA LEU A 53 40.54 20.03 -35.59
C LEU A 53 39.66 19.94 -36.85
N LYS A 54 40.12 20.50 -37.98
CA LYS A 54 39.38 20.52 -39.25
C LYS A 54 39.22 19.13 -39.89
N ASP A 55 40.11 18.20 -39.56
CA ASP A 55 40.18 16.88 -40.19
C ASP A 55 39.39 15.82 -39.41
N TRP A 56 38.91 16.13 -38.21
CA TRP A 56 38.22 15.16 -37.33
C TRP A 56 36.96 14.55 -37.96
N TYR A 57 36.22 15.33 -38.77
CA TYR A 57 34.96 14.94 -39.39
C TYR A 57 35.04 14.77 -40.91
N ARG A 58 36.22 14.95 -41.50
CA ARG A 58 36.43 14.92 -42.95
C ARG A 58 37.21 13.67 -43.34
N ASN A 59 36.96 13.19 -44.56
CA ASN A 59 37.77 12.13 -45.13
C ASN A 59 39.10 12.73 -45.60
N THR A 60 40.22 12.23 -45.09
CA THR A 60 41.57 12.69 -45.43
C THR A 60 42.47 11.49 -45.73
N THR A 61 43.76 11.75 -46.02
CA THR A 61 44.77 10.70 -46.13
C THR A 61 44.94 9.92 -44.82
N ASP A 62 44.70 10.59 -43.69
CA ASP A 62 44.96 10.05 -42.35
C ASP A 62 43.68 9.67 -41.59
N ASN A 63 42.52 10.19 -41.99
CA ASN A 63 41.20 9.86 -41.44
C ASN A 63 40.29 9.25 -42.50
N HIS A 64 39.94 7.97 -42.35
CA HIS A 64 39.00 7.30 -43.24
C HIS A 64 37.62 7.19 -42.60
N LEU A 65 36.66 7.95 -43.09
CA LEU A 65 35.32 8.02 -42.49
C LEU A 65 34.52 6.70 -42.56
N ASP A 66 34.96 5.76 -43.40
CA ASP A 66 34.40 4.41 -43.52
C ASP A 66 34.88 3.46 -42.41
N TYR A 67 35.99 3.79 -41.73
CA TYR A 67 36.50 3.08 -40.55
C TYR A 67 36.21 3.90 -39.29
N TRP A 68 35.02 3.69 -38.71
CA TRP A 68 34.57 4.35 -37.48
C TRP A 68 34.77 5.88 -37.42
N GLY A 69 34.41 6.59 -38.50
CA GLY A 69 34.43 8.04 -38.50
C GLY A 69 33.60 8.66 -37.37
N LEU A 70 33.96 9.87 -36.94
CA LEU A 70 33.34 10.52 -35.79
C LEU A 70 31.89 10.97 -36.10
N ASP A 71 30.94 10.39 -35.38
CA ASP A 71 29.48 10.56 -35.63
C ASP A 71 28.76 11.39 -34.55
N TYR A 72 29.46 11.76 -33.48
CA TYR A 72 28.90 12.50 -32.35
C TYR A 72 29.27 14.00 -32.42
N PRO A 73 28.55 14.87 -31.69
CA PRO A 73 28.81 16.30 -31.75
C PRO A 73 30.13 16.69 -31.06
N PRO A 74 30.59 17.94 -31.23
CA PRO A 74 31.95 18.35 -30.86
C PRO A 74 32.34 18.10 -29.40
N LEU A 75 31.38 18.12 -28.46
CA LEU A 75 31.68 17.88 -27.05
C LEU A 75 32.19 16.46 -26.79
N THR A 76 31.68 15.46 -27.52
CA THR A 76 32.26 14.10 -27.47
C THR A 76 33.66 14.11 -28.02
N ALA A 77 33.93 14.81 -29.14
CA ALA A 77 35.26 14.87 -29.72
C ALA A 77 36.28 15.48 -28.75
N TYR A 78 35.92 16.54 -28.03
CA TYR A 78 36.77 17.11 -26.97
C TYR A 78 36.99 16.15 -25.80
N HIS A 79 35.99 15.35 -25.44
CA HIS A 79 36.15 14.32 -24.42
C HIS A 79 37.10 13.20 -24.90
N MET A 80 36.96 12.75 -26.15
CA MET A 80 37.87 11.76 -26.76
C MET A 80 39.30 12.31 -26.87
N TYR A 81 39.47 13.59 -27.18
CA TYR A 81 40.77 14.26 -27.14
C TYR A 81 41.41 14.20 -25.75
N LEU A 82 40.64 14.53 -24.70
CA LEU A 82 41.12 14.46 -23.33
C LEU A 82 41.51 13.03 -22.93
N CYS A 83 40.65 12.04 -23.22
CA CYS A 83 40.95 10.64 -22.97
C CYS A 83 42.18 10.17 -23.74
N GLY A 84 42.31 10.53 -25.02
CA GLY A 84 43.46 10.20 -25.84
C GLY A 84 44.77 10.85 -25.35
N ALA A 85 44.71 12.09 -24.83
CA ALA A 85 45.87 12.75 -24.24
C ALA A 85 46.36 12.01 -22.98
N VAL A 86 45.43 11.53 -22.14
CA VAL A 86 45.74 10.67 -20.99
C VAL A 86 46.27 9.31 -21.46
N ALA A 87 45.70 8.74 -22.52
CA ALA A 87 46.18 7.50 -23.13
C ALA A 87 47.65 7.64 -23.57
N GLY A 88 47.99 8.75 -24.24
CA GLY A 88 49.34 9.06 -24.68
C GLY A 88 50.36 9.18 -23.53
N PHE A 89 49.91 9.68 -22.37
CA PHE A 89 50.74 9.74 -21.15
C PHE A 89 50.99 8.35 -20.54
N ILE A 90 50.01 7.44 -20.60
CA ILE A 90 50.11 6.09 -20.03
C ILE A 90 50.87 5.15 -20.98
N ASN A 91 50.43 5.07 -22.23
CA ASN A 91 51.03 4.28 -23.29
C ASN A 91 50.66 4.84 -24.67
N GLY A 92 51.63 5.49 -25.33
CA GLY A 92 51.46 6.08 -26.65
C GLY A 92 51.03 5.10 -27.75
N ASN A 93 51.18 3.79 -27.55
CA ASN A 93 50.74 2.80 -28.54
C ASN A 93 49.21 2.65 -28.62
N PHE A 94 48.44 3.10 -27.62
CA PHE A 94 46.98 2.98 -27.61
C PHE A 94 46.29 3.85 -28.67
N THR A 95 46.89 5.01 -28.96
CA THR A 95 46.34 6.02 -29.89
C THR A 95 47.34 6.38 -30.98
N LYS A 96 48.32 5.51 -31.25
CA LYS A 96 49.32 5.77 -32.29
C LYS A 96 48.67 5.74 -33.68
N LEU A 97 48.77 6.86 -34.41
CA LEU A 97 48.17 6.99 -35.73
C LEU A 97 48.59 5.85 -36.66
N HIS A 98 47.64 5.24 -37.35
CA HIS A 98 47.79 4.10 -38.29
C HIS A 98 48.15 2.74 -37.67
N ASP A 99 48.98 2.73 -36.62
CA ASP A 99 49.47 1.49 -35.98
C ASP A 99 48.51 0.93 -34.92
N SER A 100 47.67 1.77 -34.32
CA SER A 100 46.79 1.39 -33.20
C SER A 100 45.41 0.88 -33.61
N ARG A 101 45.12 0.78 -34.92
CA ARG A 101 43.85 0.26 -35.43
C ARG A 101 43.67 -1.21 -35.07
N GLY A 102 42.58 -1.52 -34.36
CA GLY A 102 42.31 -2.87 -33.86
C GLY A 102 43.22 -3.29 -32.70
N HIS A 103 43.80 -2.35 -31.94
CA HIS A 103 44.69 -2.65 -30.83
C HIS A 103 43.96 -3.30 -29.65
N GLU A 104 44.22 -4.59 -29.42
CA GLU A 104 43.69 -5.36 -28.29
C GLU A 104 44.82 -5.71 -27.31
N SER A 105 44.67 -5.28 -26.06
CA SER A 105 45.51 -5.71 -24.94
C SER A 105 44.77 -5.55 -23.62
N GLU A 106 45.10 -6.34 -22.61
CA GLU A 106 44.46 -6.26 -21.29
C GLU A 106 44.68 -4.90 -20.62
N THR A 107 45.86 -4.30 -20.79
CA THR A 107 46.16 -2.97 -20.26
C THR A 107 45.37 -1.87 -20.98
N HIS A 108 45.17 -2.00 -22.29
CA HIS A 108 44.31 -1.11 -23.07
C HIS A 108 42.84 -1.25 -22.65
N LYS A 109 42.34 -2.48 -22.51
CA LYS A 109 41.00 -2.79 -22.01
C LYS A 109 40.75 -2.14 -20.65
N LEU A 110 41.67 -2.31 -19.71
CA LEU A 110 41.58 -1.69 -18.38
C LEU A 110 41.54 -0.16 -18.47
N PHE A 111 42.41 0.45 -19.28
CA PHE A 111 42.42 1.90 -19.47
C PHE A 111 41.07 2.41 -20.00
N MET A 112 40.61 1.84 -21.11
CA MET A 112 39.36 2.22 -21.75
C MET A 112 38.17 2.06 -20.80
N ARG A 113 38.05 0.92 -20.11
CA ARG A 113 37.00 0.69 -19.11
C ARG A 113 37.04 1.71 -17.96
N THR A 114 38.25 2.08 -17.52
CA THR A 114 38.42 3.07 -16.45
C THR A 114 37.95 4.46 -16.89
N THR A 115 38.16 4.86 -18.15
CA THR A 115 37.67 6.17 -18.62
C THR A 115 36.14 6.28 -18.56
N VAL A 116 35.41 5.21 -18.89
CA VAL A 116 33.94 5.16 -18.77
C VAL A 116 33.53 5.24 -17.30
N LEU A 117 34.20 4.47 -16.42
CA LEU A 117 33.94 4.49 -14.98
C LEU A 117 34.17 5.87 -14.36
N VAL A 118 35.23 6.57 -14.75
CA VAL A 118 35.50 7.94 -14.29
C VAL A 118 34.40 8.90 -14.74
N GLY A 119 33.95 8.80 -16.00
CA GLY A 119 32.81 9.60 -16.49
C GLY A 119 31.53 9.36 -15.71
N ASP A 120 31.21 8.09 -15.40
CA ASP A 120 30.04 7.69 -14.62
C ASP A 120 30.11 8.23 -13.18
N ILE A 121 31.26 8.06 -12.50
CA ILE A 121 31.49 8.53 -11.11
C ILE A 121 31.45 10.06 -11.01
N LEU A 122 31.97 10.78 -12.01
CA LEU A 122 32.03 12.24 -11.96
C LEU A 122 30.72 12.91 -12.36
N VAL A 123 29.92 12.29 -13.25
CA VAL A 123 28.76 12.93 -13.85
C VAL A 123 27.45 12.26 -13.45
N TYR A 124 27.28 10.96 -13.72
CA TYR A 124 26.00 10.29 -13.56
C TYR A 124 25.65 9.98 -12.10
N ILE A 125 26.56 9.36 -11.35
CA ILE A 125 26.34 9.00 -9.95
C ILE A 125 25.98 10.24 -9.10
N PRO A 126 26.74 11.36 -9.17
CA PRO A 126 26.42 12.56 -8.41
C PRO A 126 25.12 13.20 -8.86
N ALA A 127 24.83 13.21 -10.17
CA ALA A 127 23.57 13.76 -10.69
C ALA A 127 22.36 13.00 -10.14
N LEU A 128 22.40 11.67 -10.12
CA LEU A 128 21.27 10.86 -9.63
C LEU A 128 21.07 11.02 -8.12
N ILE A 129 22.15 11.01 -7.33
CA ILE A 129 22.08 11.25 -5.88
C ILE A 129 21.51 12.65 -5.59
N LEU A 130 22.03 13.67 -6.29
CA LEU A 130 21.58 15.05 -6.12
C LEU A 130 20.12 15.24 -6.52
N TYR A 131 19.65 14.56 -7.57
CA TYR A 131 18.25 14.61 -8.00
C TYR A 131 17.30 14.19 -6.89
N TYR A 132 17.48 12.98 -6.34
CA TYR A 132 16.58 12.48 -5.29
C TYR A 132 16.70 13.31 -4.01
N TYR A 133 17.91 13.77 -3.68
CA TYR A 133 18.11 14.69 -2.56
C TYR A 133 17.35 16.01 -2.75
N THR A 134 17.42 16.62 -3.94
CA THR A 134 16.65 17.81 -4.29
C THR A 134 15.15 17.56 -4.20
N CYS A 135 14.64 16.42 -4.68
CA CYS A 135 13.23 16.05 -4.54
C CYS A 135 12.79 15.97 -3.07
N VAL A 136 13.61 15.40 -2.19
CA VAL A 136 13.34 15.36 -0.74
C VAL A 136 13.30 16.76 -0.14
N GLN A 137 14.28 17.60 -0.44
CA GLN A 137 14.35 18.95 0.08
C GLN A 137 13.15 19.81 -0.37
N LEU A 138 12.77 19.71 -1.65
CA LEU A 138 11.65 20.48 -2.19
C LEU A 138 10.32 20.09 -1.56
N ASP A 139 10.13 18.81 -1.25
CA ASP A 139 8.92 18.35 -0.58
C ASP A 139 8.88 18.80 0.89
N LYS A 140 10.01 18.72 1.62
CA LYS A 140 10.12 19.31 2.98
C LYS A 140 9.82 20.80 2.98
N ARG A 141 10.38 21.57 2.04
CA ARG A 141 10.11 23.01 1.90
C ARG A 141 8.65 23.31 1.55
N LYS A 142 7.99 22.48 0.73
CA LYS A 142 6.55 22.62 0.43
C LYS A 142 5.70 22.32 1.66
N GLU A 143 6.06 21.34 2.46
CA GLU A 143 5.38 21.02 3.72
C GLU A 143 5.54 22.15 4.74
N GLU A 144 6.75 22.69 4.88
CA GLU A 144 7.06 23.85 5.75
C GLU A 144 6.36 25.13 5.27
N ALA A 145 6.39 25.42 3.96
CA ALA A 145 5.68 26.56 3.38
C ALA A 145 4.15 26.42 3.54
N LYS A 146 3.59 25.21 3.38
CA LYS A 146 2.17 24.92 3.66
C LYS A 146 1.82 25.03 5.15
N LYS A 147 2.77 24.79 6.07
CA LYS A 147 2.58 25.04 7.51
C LYS A 147 2.52 26.55 7.83
N ASN A 148 3.25 27.38 7.08
CA ASN A 148 3.35 28.83 7.34
C ASN A 148 2.29 29.69 6.62
N GLN A 149 1.58 29.21 5.59
CA GLN A 149 0.80 30.09 4.70
C GLN A 149 -0.72 30.24 4.95
N LYS A 150 -1.42 29.33 5.66
CA LYS A 150 -2.74 29.56 6.33
C LYS A 150 -3.49 28.25 6.66
N LYS A 151 -4.24 28.32 7.76
CA LYS A 151 -5.56 27.70 7.96
C LYS A 151 -6.41 27.85 6.69
N GLY A 152 -6.84 26.74 6.07
CA GLY A 152 -7.78 26.75 4.95
C GLY A 152 -7.21 26.10 3.69
N ASN A 153 -7.79 24.94 3.36
CA ASN A 153 -7.59 24.14 2.16
C ASN A 153 -6.19 23.57 1.90
N LYS A 154 -6.00 22.30 2.28
CA LYS A 154 -4.93 21.47 1.74
C LYS A 154 -5.48 20.51 0.69
N SER A 155 -5.24 20.84 -0.58
CA SER A 155 -5.33 19.88 -1.67
C SER A 155 -4.13 18.91 -1.67
N VAL A 156 -4.48 17.66 -2.02
CA VAL A 156 -3.69 16.53 -2.56
C VAL A 156 -2.19 16.59 -2.25
N LEU A 157 -1.78 15.93 -1.16
CA LEU A 157 -0.41 15.49 -0.96
C LEU A 157 -0.15 14.33 -1.91
N SER A 158 0.83 14.44 -2.81
CA SER A 158 1.19 13.32 -3.68
C SER A 158 1.82 12.23 -2.84
N LEU A 159 1.10 11.11 -2.70
CA LEU A 159 1.57 9.84 -2.17
C LEU A 159 3.01 9.57 -2.66
N LYS A 160 3.98 9.62 -1.74
CA LYS A 160 5.25 8.93 -1.95
C LYS A 160 5.09 7.55 -1.33
N ILE A 161 5.05 6.54 -2.18
CA ILE A 161 4.89 5.14 -1.76
C ILE A 161 6.26 4.55 -1.37
N PHE A 162 7.38 5.20 -1.72
CA PHE A 162 8.72 4.63 -1.64
C PHE A 162 9.78 5.60 -1.12
N ASP A 163 10.72 5.09 -0.33
CA ASP A 163 11.83 5.86 0.25
C ASP A 163 12.76 6.42 -0.86
N PRO A 164 13.02 7.73 -0.90
CA PRO A 164 13.94 8.36 -1.84
C PRO A 164 15.37 7.78 -1.79
N SER A 165 15.86 7.40 -0.62
CA SER A 165 17.19 6.82 -0.42
C SER A 165 17.29 5.43 -1.06
N LEU A 166 16.23 4.62 -0.99
CA LEU A 166 16.14 3.33 -1.69
C LEU A 166 16.01 3.52 -3.22
N SER A 167 15.35 4.59 -3.66
CA SER A 167 15.24 4.92 -5.10
C SER A 167 16.59 5.24 -5.73
N VAL A 168 17.47 5.95 -5.00
CA VAL A 168 18.86 6.20 -5.42
C VAL A 168 19.58 4.89 -5.67
N VAL A 169 19.53 3.96 -4.71
CA VAL A 169 20.23 2.67 -4.80
C VAL A 169 19.71 1.87 -6.01
N LEU A 170 18.40 1.75 -6.16
CA LEU A 170 17.82 1.04 -7.31
C LEU A 170 18.14 1.72 -8.65
N GLY A 171 18.21 3.04 -8.70
CA GLY A 171 18.60 3.73 -9.92
C GLY A 171 20.07 3.50 -10.29
N LEU A 172 20.97 3.49 -9.31
CA LEU A 172 22.39 3.18 -9.53
C LEU A 172 22.64 1.72 -9.92
N LEU A 173 21.76 0.80 -9.49
CA LEU A 173 21.80 -0.63 -9.77
C LEU A 173 21.14 -1.03 -11.10
N TYR A 174 20.59 -0.07 -11.86
CA TYR A 174 19.87 -0.37 -13.10
C TYR A 174 20.75 -1.15 -14.10
N PRO A 175 20.42 -2.42 -14.42
CA PRO A 175 21.30 -3.28 -15.22
C PRO A 175 21.50 -2.76 -16.64
N GLY A 176 20.51 -2.08 -17.20
CA GLY A 176 20.55 -1.64 -18.60
C GLY A 176 21.67 -0.64 -18.87
N LEU A 177 21.87 0.32 -17.96
CA LEU A 177 22.97 1.28 -18.10
C LEU A 177 24.32 0.61 -17.82
N ILE A 178 24.40 -0.25 -16.80
CA ILE A 178 25.65 -0.96 -16.44
C ILE A 178 26.13 -1.84 -17.60
N LEU A 179 25.24 -2.64 -18.19
CA LEU A 179 25.57 -3.55 -19.29
C LEU A 179 26.01 -2.82 -20.55
N ILE A 180 25.36 -1.69 -20.87
CA ILE A 180 25.68 -0.96 -22.10
C ILE A 180 26.96 -0.13 -21.94
N ASP A 181 27.14 0.59 -20.83
CA ASP A 181 28.33 1.43 -20.66
C ASP A 181 29.56 0.60 -20.27
N HIS A 182 29.43 -0.32 -19.30
CA HIS A 182 30.56 -1.05 -18.71
C HIS A 182 30.77 -2.45 -19.28
N GLY A 183 29.81 -2.98 -20.04
CA GLY A 183 29.92 -4.24 -20.78
C GLY A 183 30.11 -4.01 -22.28
N HIS A 184 29.09 -3.49 -22.97
CA HIS A 184 29.13 -3.23 -24.42
C HIS A 184 30.18 -2.18 -24.81
N PHE A 185 30.44 -1.20 -23.92
CA PHE A 185 31.40 -0.09 -24.06
C PHE A 185 30.82 1.15 -24.76
N GLN A 186 30.11 1.98 -23.99
CA GLN A 186 29.53 3.24 -24.44
C GLN A 186 29.63 4.32 -23.34
N TYR A 187 29.63 5.59 -23.74
CA TYR A 187 29.63 6.73 -22.81
C TYR A 187 28.24 7.37 -22.67
N ASN A 188 27.19 6.62 -22.32
CA ASN A 188 25.85 7.19 -22.19
C ASN A 188 25.67 7.94 -20.86
N SER A 189 26.29 7.46 -19.79
CA SER A 189 26.27 8.02 -18.44
C SER A 189 26.58 9.52 -18.40
N ILE A 190 27.53 10.03 -19.19
CA ILE A 190 27.86 11.46 -19.23
C ILE A 190 26.70 12.29 -19.78
N SER A 191 26.15 11.91 -20.93
CA SER A 191 24.98 12.59 -21.53
C SER A 191 23.78 12.57 -20.59
N LEU A 192 23.45 11.38 -20.08
CA LEU A 192 22.31 11.16 -19.20
C LEU A 192 22.47 11.90 -17.87
N GLY A 193 23.68 11.97 -17.32
CA GLY A 193 23.97 12.72 -16.10
C GLY A 193 23.84 14.23 -16.31
N LEU A 194 24.32 14.77 -17.44
CA LEU A 194 24.11 16.18 -17.81
C LEU A 194 22.61 16.49 -17.99
N PHE A 195 21.85 15.57 -18.58
CA PHE A 195 20.39 15.67 -18.65
C PHE A 195 19.74 15.72 -17.26
N ILE A 196 20.14 14.84 -16.33
CA ILE A 196 19.64 14.86 -14.95
C ILE A 196 19.99 16.18 -14.25
N PHE A 197 21.20 16.73 -14.43
CA PHE A 197 21.55 18.07 -13.92
C PHE A 197 20.65 19.18 -14.49
N ALA A 198 20.29 19.08 -15.77
CA ALA A 198 19.35 20.03 -16.38
C ALA A 198 17.95 19.94 -15.73
N VAL A 199 17.47 18.73 -15.43
CA VAL A 199 16.20 18.51 -14.70
C VAL A 199 16.29 19.04 -13.26
N ILE A 200 17.41 18.85 -12.56
CA ILE A 200 17.65 19.43 -11.22
C ILE A 200 17.55 20.96 -11.26
N CYS A 201 18.16 21.60 -12.27
CA CYS A 201 18.08 23.04 -12.45
C CYS A 201 16.63 23.49 -12.73
N ILE A 202 15.85 22.73 -13.50
CA ILE A 202 14.41 22.96 -13.70
C ILE A 202 13.66 22.91 -12.36
N LEU A 203 13.92 21.90 -11.52
CA LEU A 203 13.29 21.74 -10.21
C LEU A 203 13.59 22.94 -9.28
N HIS A 204 14.79 23.50 -9.35
CA HIS A 204 15.18 24.72 -8.63
C HIS A 204 14.75 26.03 -9.31
N ARG A 205 14.09 25.99 -10.48
CA ARG A 205 13.74 27.15 -11.32
C ARG A 205 14.94 27.96 -11.81
N TRP A 206 16.10 27.33 -11.93
CA TRP A 206 17.31 27.91 -12.52
C TRP A 206 17.31 27.68 -14.03
N HIS A 207 16.42 28.38 -14.73
CA HIS A 207 16.14 28.16 -16.16
C HIS A 207 17.37 28.36 -17.07
N ILE A 208 18.25 29.32 -16.74
CA ILE A 208 19.49 29.57 -17.48
C ILE A 208 20.45 28.37 -17.33
N SER A 209 20.72 27.94 -16.09
CA SER A 209 21.57 26.78 -15.82
C SER A 209 21.00 25.50 -16.42
N ALA A 210 19.68 25.32 -16.37
CA ALA A 210 19.01 24.19 -17.03
C ALA A 210 19.26 24.17 -18.54
N SER A 211 19.20 25.33 -19.18
CA SER A 211 19.48 25.47 -20.61
C SER A 211 20.94 25.13 -20.93
N ILE A 212 21.89 25.55 -20.08
CA ILE A 212 23.32 25.23 -20.23
C ILE A 212 23.54 23.71 -20.16
N PHE A 213 23.08 23.05 -19.09
CA PHE A 213 23.25 21.61 -18.91
C PHE A 213 22.56 20.79 -20.01
N PHE A 214 21.38 21.21 -20.46
CA PHE A 214 20.69 20.54 -21.56
C PHE A 214 21.44 20.71 -22.89
N CYS A 215 21.99 21.90 -23.16
CA CYS A 215 22.85 22.10 -24.34
C CYS A 215 24.10 21.23 -24.28
N LEU A 216 24.72 21.07 -23.11
CA LEU A 216 25.87 20.17 -22.93
C LEU A 216 25.47 18.71 -23.18
N ALA A 217 24.35 18.24 -22.64
CA ALA A 217 23.85 16.88 -22.88
C ALA A 217 23.62 16.62 -24.38
N LEU A 218 22.92 17.54 -25.06
CA LEU A 218 22.63 17.45 -26.49
C LEU A 218 23.89 17.47 -27.37
N ASN A 219 24.88 18.30 -27.01
CA ASN A 219 26.15 18.36 -27.73
C ASN A 219 27.11 17.22 -27.35
N TYR A 220 26.81 16.44 -26.31
CA TYR A 220 27.52 15.21 -26.02
C TYR A 220 26.98 14.07 -26.88
N LYS A 221 25.67 13.82 -26.85
CA LYS A 221 24.99 12.85 -27.72
C LYS A 221 23.72 13.48 -28.31
N GLN A 222 23.65 13.53 -29.64
CA GLN A 222 22.52 14.12 -30.37
C GLN A 222 21.18 13.42 -30.09
N MET A 223 21.21 12.19 -29.56
CA MET A 223 20.01 11.43 -29.21
C MET A 223 19.19 12.11 -28.09
N GLU A 224 19.78 12.99 -27.29
CA GLU A 224 19.05 13.82 -26.30
C GLU A 224 18.04 14.78 -26.92
N LEU A 225 18.04 14.93 -28.26
CA LEU A 225 17.00 15.64 -28.97
C LEU A 225 15.59 15.10 -28.65
N TYR A 226 15.48 13.85 -28.20
CA TYR A 226 14.21 13.24 -27.79
C TYR A 226 13.59 13.92 -26.56
N HIS A 227 14.42 14.55 -25.72
CA HIS A 227 13.99 15.33 -24.57
C HIS A 227 13.82 16.83 -24.88
N SER A 228 14.19 17.28 -26.08
CA SER A 228 14.24 18.71 -26.42
C SER A 228 12.86 19.36 -26.46
N LEU A 229 11.83 18.68 -26.98
CA LEU A 229 10.47 19.22 -27.05
C LEU A 229 9.89 19.47 -25.65
N PRO A 230 9.89 18.51 -24.71
CA PRO A 230 9.50 18.77 -23.32
C PRO A 230 10.27 19.94 -22.67
N PHE A 231 11.60 20.01 -22.85
CA PHE A 231 12.41 21.11 -22.31
C PHE A 231 12.03 22.46 -22.93
N PHE A 232 11.84 22.50 -24.25
CA PHE A 232 11.45 23.71 -24.97
C PHE A 232 10.10 24.24 -24.50
N PHE A 233 9.06 23.40 -24.48
CA PHE A 233 7.72 23.82 -24.06
C PHE A 233 7.67 24.20 -22.58
N TYR A 234 8.43 23.50 -21.72
CA TYR A 234 8.56 23.90 -20.32
C TYR A 234 9.21 25.28 -20.18
N LEU A 235 10.38 25.50 -20.80
CA LEU A 235 11.07 26.80 -20.71
C LEU A 235 10.25 27.92 -21.35
N LEU A 236 9.59 27.68 -22.48
CA LEU A 236 8.72 28.64 -23.14
C LEU A 236 7.54 29.03 -22.24
N SER A 237 6.94 28.08 -21.51
CA SER A 237 5.86 28.36 -20.56
C SER A 237 6.30 29.32 -19.46
N THR A 238 7.58 29.27 -19.04
CA THR A 238 8.12 30.16 -18.01
C THR A 238 8.32 31.60 -18.50
N CYS A 239 8.34 31.82 -19.81
CA CYS A 239 8.41 33.13 -20.43
C CYS A 239 7.04 33.81 -20.56
N ILE A 240 5.93 33.10 -20.30
CA ILE A 240 4.60 33.70 -20.32
C ILE A 240 4.44 34.59 -19.08
N PRO A 241 4.08 35.88 -19.24
CA PRO A 241 3.92 36.80 -18.11
C PRO A 241 2.79 36.34 -17.18
N LYS A 242 3.07 36.30 -15.87
CA LYS A 242 2.07 35.99 -14.84
C LYS A 242 1.15 37.19 -14.57
N PRO A 243 -0.02 37.00 -13.91
CA PRO A 243 -0.89 38.11 -13.52
C PRO A 243 -0.11 39.19 -12.74
N GLY A 244 -0.11 40.43 -13.24
CA GLY A 244 0.66 41.55 -12.69
C GLY A 244 2.04 41.79 -13.33
N GLN A 245 2.50 40.95 -14.26
CA GLN A 245 3.73 41.15 -15.03
C GLN A 245 3.44 41.68 -16.44
N THR A 246 4.35 42.51 -16.98
CA THR A 246 4.23 43.04 -18.34
C THR A 246 4.76 42.06 -19.38
N ALA A 247 4.25 42.13 -20.61
CA ALA A 247 4.74 41.32 -21.74
C ALA A 247 6.25 41.49 -21.99
N ILE A 248 6.79 42.68 -21.68
CA ILE A 248 8.23 42.99 -21.77
C ILE A 248 9.05 42.08 -20.85
N SER A 249 8.57 41.79 -19.64
CA SER A 249 9.28 40.92 -18.71
C SER A 249 9.40 39.49 -19.24
N GLY A 250 8.34 38.96 -19.84
CA GLY A 250 8.34 37.66 -20.51
C GLY A 250 9.32 37.62 -21.69
N LEU A 251 9.31 38.68 -22.52
CA LEU A 251 10.25 38.83 -23.64
C LEU A 251 11.71 38.88 -23.16
N VAL A 252 12.01 39.59 -22.07
CA VAL A 252 13.37 39.62 -21.49
C VAL A 252 13.81 38.23 -21.03
N TYR A 253 12.94 37.46 -20.39
CA TYR A 253 13.25 36.07 -20.00
C TYR A 253 13.49 35.18 -21.22
N LEU A 254 12.64 35.28 -22.26
CA LEU A 254 12.82 34.57 -23.51
C LEU A 254 14.17 34.91 -24.15
N THR A 255 14.50 36.20 -24.26
CA THR A 255 15.78 36.65 -24.83
C THR A 255 16.96 36.11 -24.02
N LYS A 256 16.90 36.08 -22.69
CA LYS A 256 17.97 35.51 -21.85
C LYS A 256 18.19 34.02 -22.12
N ILE A 257 17.12 33.24 -22.18
CA ILE A 257 17.20 31.80 -22.46
C ILE A 257 17.73 31.56 -23.87
N SER A 258 17.16 32.22 -24.87
CA SER A 258 17.58 32.12 -26.27
C SER A 258 19.05 32.51 -26.46
N LEU A 259 19.48 33.62 -25.86
CA LEU A 259 20.88 34.06 -25.93
C LEU A 259 21.81 33.04 -25.25
N THR A 260 21.39 32.45 -24.13
CA THR A 260 22.18 31.41 -23.45
C THR A 260 22.39 30.19 -24.34
N VAL A 261 21.31 29.69 -24.98
CA VAL A 261 21.40 28.55 -25.90
C VAL A 261 22.32 28.88 -27.08
N VAL A 262 22.15 30.05 -27.71
CA VAL A 262 23.00 30.48 -28.83
C VAL A 262 24.47 30.60 -28.42
N ILE A 263 24.76 31.23 -27.28
CA ILE A 263 26.13 31.34 -26.77
C ILE A 263 26.74 29.95 -26.52
N MET A 264 26.01 29.03 -25.89
CA MET A 264 26.51 27.68 -25.63
C MET A 264 26.83 26.92 -26.91
N PHE A 265 25.96 26.99 -27.92
CA PHE A 265 26.25 26.40 -29.23
C PHE A 265 27.46 27.07 -29.89
N ILE A 266 27.57 28.40 -29.83
CA ILE A 266 28.73 29.11 -30.38
C ILE A 266 30.02 28.67 -29.70
N VAL A 267 30.04 28.58 -28.36
CA VAL A 267 31.24 28.19 -27.60
C VAL A 267 31.68 26.76 -27.95
N ILE A 268 30.73 25.82 -28.01
CA ILE A 268 31.04 24.40 -28.28
C ILE A 268 31.46 24.21 -29.75
N TRP A 269 30.80 24.88 -30.68
CA TRP A 269 31.02 24.74 -32.12
C TRP A 269 32.06 25.70 -32.67
N LEU A 270 32.64 26.58 -31.84
CA LEU A 270 33.53 27.67 -32.27
C LEU A 270 34.56 27.26 -33.33
N PRO A 271 35.28 26.12 -33.20
CA PRO A 271 36.27 25.73 -34.20
C PRO A 271 35.70 25.43 -35.59
N PHE A 272 34.41 25.06 -35.66
CA PHE A 272 33.73 24.63 -36.89
C PHE A 272 32.83 25.73 -37.48
N LEU A 273 32.67 26.89 -36.81
CA LEU A 273 31.78 27.96 -37.27
C LEU A 273 32.39 28.88 -38.35
N PHE A 274 33.69 28.77 -38.59
CA PHE A 274 34.40 29.65 -39.53
C PHE A 274 34.15 29.32 -41.01
N ASP A 275 33.74 28.08 -41.32
CA ASP A 275 33.43 27.63 -42.67
C ASP A 275 32.07 26.91 -42.68
N VAL A 276 31.20 27.28 -43.63
CA VAL A 276 29.88 26.67 -43.82
C VAL A 276 30.01 25.20 -44.19
N GLU A 277 31.08 24.82 -44.89
CA GLU A 277 31.34 23.42 -45.23
C GLU A 277 31.63 22.57 -43.99
N ASP A 278 32.37 23.11 -43.01
CA ASP A 278 32.65 22.43 -41.74
C ASP A 278 31.37 22.20 -40.94
N ILE A 279 30.51 23.22 -40.82
CA ILE A 279 29.20 23.10 -40.16
C ILE A 279 28.36 22.01 -40.84
N ARG A 280 28.26 22.05 -42.17
CA ARG A 280 27.47 21.08 -42.94
C ARG A 280 28.01 19.67 -42.78
N GLN A 281 29.33 19.49 -42.80
CA GLN A 281 29.96 18.20 -42.66
C GLN A 281 29.68 17.58 -41.30
N VAL A 282 29.87 18.35 -40.22
CA VAL A 282 29.61 17.90 -38.85
C VAL A 282 28.13 17.54 -38.67
N LEU A 283 27.20 18.34 -39.21
CA LEU A 283 25.77 18.04 -39.17
C LEU A 283 25.40 16.79 -39.97
N HIS A 284 25.98 16.61 -41.17
CA HIS A 284 25.71 15.44 -42.01
C HIS A 284 26.19 14.13 -41.35
N ARG A 285 27.29 14.17 -40.58
CA ARG A 285 27.75 13.01 -39.79
C ARG A 285 26.80 12.70 -38.63
N GLN A 286 26.31 13.71 -37.92
CA GLN A 286 25.39 13.51 -36.79
C GLN A 286 24.02 12.98 -37.22
N PHE A 287 23.52 13.41 -38.37
CA PHE A 287 22.21 13.03 -38.92
C PHE A 287 22.34 12.42 -40.32
N PRO A 288 22.78 11.15 -40.44
CA PRO A 288 22.97 10.48 -41.72
C PRO A 288 21.63 10.00 -42.30
N VAL A 289 20.79 10.94 -42.74
CA VAL A 289 19.42 10.69 -43.26
C VAL A 289 19.40 9.64 -44.38
N ALA A 290 20.48 9.50 -45.13
CA ALA A 290 20.63 8.54 -46.22
C ALA A 290 20.70 7.06 -45.78
N ARG A 291 20.99 6.77 -44.50
CA ARG A 291 21.10 5.38 -43.99
C ARG A 291 19.73 4.68 -43.80
N GLY A 292 18.62 5.40 -44.01
CA GLY A 292 17.26 4.88 -43.84
C GLY A 292 16.80 4.93 -42.38
N VAL A 293 15.49 5.10 -42.16
CA VAL A 293 14.90 5.31 -40.81
C VAL A 293 14.45 4.00 -40.14
N PHE A 294 14.57 2.89 -40.89
CA PHE A 294 14.02 1.59 -40.57
C PHE A 294 15.12 0.52 -40.60
N GLU A 295 15.61 0.12 -39.42
CA GLU A 295 16.52 -1.01 -39.26
C GLU A 295 15.74 -2.28 -38.88
N ASP A 296 16.13 -3.42 -39.44
CA ASP A 296 15.52 -4.71 -39.12
C ASP A 296 16.01 -5.15 -37.72
N LYS A 297 15.08 -5.52 -36.83
CA LYS A 297 15.32 -6.06 -35.46
C LYS A 297 15.51 -5.03 -34.34
N VAL A 298 14.67 -3.99 -34.28
CA VAL A 298 14.56 -3.09 -33.12
C VAL A 298 13.12 -3.12 -32.57
N SER A 299 12.95 -3.00 -31.25
CA SER A 299 11.65 -2.85 -30.58
C SER A 299 10.99 -1.52 -30.98
N ASN A 300 10.38 -1.52 -32.15
CA ASN A 300 9.77 -0.36 -32.77
C ASN A 300 8.43 -0.79 -33.40
N ILE A 301 7.38 0.03 -33.26
CA ILE A 301 6.05 -0.23 -33.82
C ILE A 301 6.12 -0.57 -35.31
N TRP A 302 7.03 0.09 -36.05
CA TRP A 302 7.25 -0.17 -37.46
C TRP A 302 7.80 -1.58 -37.68
N CYS A 303 8.73 -2.07 -36.85
CA CYS A 303 9.30 -3.41 -36.98
C CYS A 303 8.23 -4.49 -36.72
N ALA A 304 7.39 -4.30 -35.70
CA ALA A 304 6.27 -5.20 -35.39
C ALA A 304 5.26 -5.25 -36.56
N LEU A 305 4.85 -4.08 -37.07
CA LEU A 305 3.90 -3.99 -38.17
C LEU A 305 4.50 -4.43 -39.51
N ASN A 306 5.81 -4.32 -39.70
CA ASN A 306 6.49 -4.73 -40.94
C ASN A 306 6.44 -6.23 -41.17
N VAL A 307 6.27 -7.05 -40.12
CA VAL A 307 6.06 -8.51 -40.27
C VAL A 307 4.81 -8.78 -41.11
N VAL A 308 3.76 -7.96 -40.97
CA VAL A 308 2.47 -8.12 -41.64
C VAL A 308 2.35 -7.24 -42.88
N PHE A 309 2.68 -5.96 -42.78
CA PHE A 309 2.42 -4.96 -43.84
C PHE A 309 3.59 -4.76 -44.82
N LYS A 310 4.80 -5.25 -44.49
CA LYS A 310 6.01 -5.19 -45.33
C LYS A 310 6.28 -3.79 -45.93
N PHE A 311 6.43 -2.78 -45.06
CA PHE A 311 6.66 -1.37 -45.42
C PHE A 311 7.79 -1.15 -46.42
N LYS A 312 8.92 -1.88 -46.29
CA LYS A 312 10.08 -1.78 -47.22
C LYS A 312 9.72 -2.06 -48.69
N SER A 313 8.65 -2.80 -48.95
CA SER A 313 8.21 -3.12 -50.32
C SER A 313 7.24 -2.08 -50.91
N ARG A 314 6.71 -1.18 -50.08
CA ARG A 314 5.57 -0.30 -50.44
C ARG A 314 5.90 1.19 -50.38
N PHE A 315 6.91 1.58 -49.61
CA PHE A 315 7.30 2.96 -49.44
C PHE A 315 8.80 3.13 -49.62
N ASP A 316 9.20 4.26 -50.20
CA ASP A 316 10.61 4.65 -50.24
C ASP A 316 11.10 5.14 -48.86
N ASN A 317 12.42 5.25 -48.69
CA ASN A 317 13.03 5.67 -47.42
C ASN A 317 12.60 7.08 -46.99
N PHE A 318 12.34 7.99 -47.93
CA PHE A 318 11.97 9.38 -47.66
C PHE A 318 10.50 9.51 -47.25
N GLN A 319 9.61 8.74 -47.88
CA GLN A 319 8.21 8.57 -47.49
C GLN A 319 8.12 7.95 -46.10
N MET A 320 8.87 6.89 -45.82
CA MET A 320 8.94 6.30 -44.49
C MET A 320 9.45 7.28 -43.43
N MET A 321 10.46 8.11 -43.77
CA MET A 321 10.93 9.17 -42.89
C MET A 321 9.82 10.18 -42.58
N ARG A 322 9.08 10.66 -43.59
CA ARG A 322 7.97 11.61 -43.39
C ARG A 322 6.84 11.02 -42.55
N ILE A 323 6.48 9.77 -42.79
CA ILE A 323 5.47 9.05 -42.00
C ILE A 323 5.94 8.96 -40.54
N CYS A 324 7.15 8.48 -40.29
CA CYS A 324 7.71 8.37 -38.94
C CYS A 324 7.78 9.73 -38.23
N LEU A 325 8.18 10.79 -38.95
CA LEU A 325 8.24 12.15 -38.42
C LEU A 325 6.84 12.63 -38.01
N PHE A 326 5.86 12.51 -38.90
CA PHE A 326 4.49 12.94 -38.64
C PHE A 326 3.89 12.18 -37.46
N THR A 327 3.98 10.85 -37.44
CA THR A 327 3.43 10.05 -36.34
C THR A 327 4.09 10.37 -35.00
N THR A 328 5.41 10.58 -34.98
CA THR A 328 6.14 10.89 -33.75
C THR A 328 5.73 12.28 -33.23
N LEU A 329 5.65 13.27 -34.12
CA LEU A 329 5.19 14.62 -33.75
C LEU A 329 3.73 14.60 -33.26
N SER A 330 2.82 13.91 -33.96
CA SER A 330 1.42 13.79 -33.56
C SER A 330 1.24 13.12 -32.20
N ALA A 331 2.10 12.17 -31.83
CA ALA A 331 2.04 11.49 -30.54
C ALA A 331 2.63 12.31 -29.39
N ILE A 332 3.71 13.08 -29.63
CA ILE A 332 4.36 13.89 -28.59
C ILE A 332 3.60 15.20 -28.34
N LEU A 333 3.09 15.85 -29.40
CA LEU A 333 2.50 17.19 -29.32
C LEU A 333 1.44 17.37 -28.23
N PRO A 334 0.49 16.43 -27.99
CA PRO A 334 -0.49 16.57 -26.91
C PRO A 334 0.15 16.72 -25.53
N SER A 335 1.14 15.88 -25.22
CA SER A 335 1.86 15.91 -23.93
C SER A 335 2.70 17.19 -23.77
N SER A 336 3.36 17.63 -24.84
CA SER A 336 4.13 18.88 -24.85
C SER A 336 3.24 20.13 -24.75
N ALA A 337 2.09 20.15 -25.42
CA ALA A 337 1.11 21.23 -25.31
C ALA A 337 0.50 21.28 -23.90
N ASP A 338 0.20 20.13 -23.30
CA ASP A 338 -0.23 20.06 -21.90
C ASP A 338 0.83 20.63 -20.95
N LEU A 339 2.10 20.26 -21.14
CA LEU A 339 3.21 20.77 -20.34
C LEU A 339 3.37 22.30 -20.48
N PHE A 340 3.12 22.85 -21.66
CA PHE A 340 3.14 24.28 -21.90
C PHE A 340 2.01 25.02 -21.18
N LEU A 341 0.77 24.48 -21.25
CA LEU A 341 -0.41 25.09 -20.63
C LEU A 341 -0.42 24.91 -19.11
N ARG A 342 0.10 23.77 -18.62
CA ARG A 342 0.12 23.36 -17.22
C ARG A 342 1.54 22.89 -16.86
N PRO A 343 2.48 23.83 -16.62
CA PRO A 343 3.85 23.47 -16.33
C PRO A 343 3.97 22.68 -15.03
N ASN A 344 4.05 21.36 -15.16
CA ASN A 344 4.26 20.42 -14.07
C ASN A 344 5.43 19.50 -14.43
N VAL A 345 6.40 19.38 -13.52
CA VAL A 345 7.65 18.63 -13.75
C VAL A 345 7.42 17.10 -13.78
N LYS A 346 6.18 16.64 -13.56
CA LYS A 346 5.83 15.22 -13.44
C LYS A 346 5.47 14.52 -14.77
N ASN A 347 5.31 15.23 -15.87
CA ASN A 347 4.88 14.66 -17.16
C ASN A 347 6.01 14.75 -18.20
N TYR A 348 6.94 13.80 -18.18
CA TYR A 348 7.88 13.58 -19.28
C TYR A 348 7.59 12.21 -19.91
N GLN A 349 7.11 12.22 -21.15
CA GLN A 349 6.96 11.02 -21.97
C GLN A 349 7.96 11.11 -23.14
N VAL A 350 8.65 10.01 -23.41
CA VAL A 350 9.68 9.94 -24.45
C VAL A 350 9.46 8.66 -25.26
N HIS A 351 9.66 8.75 -26.58
CA HIS A 351 9.44 7.64 -27.50
C HIS A 351 10.66 6.73 -27.69
N GLU A 352 10.34 5.54 -28.19
CA GLU A 352 11.09 4.29 -28.11
C GLU A 352 11.91 4.03 -29.38
N LYS A 353 13.14 4.56 -29.43
CA LYS A 353 14.19 4.07 -30.34
C LYS A 353 15.54 3.83 -29.65
N THR A 354 15.75 4.44 -28.48
CA THR A 354 16.89 4.20 -27.59
C THR A 354 16.36 4.00 -26.17
N ILE A 355 16.16 2.75 -25.77
CA ILE A 355 15.42 2.38 -24.55
C ILE A 355 16.03 2.99 -23.27
N LEU A 356 17.33 3.33 -23.27
CA LEU A 356 17.98 4.05 -22.17
C LEU A 356 17.46 5.49 -21.99
N LEU A 357 17.14 6.20 -23.07
CA LEU A 357 16.57 7.55 -22.99
C LEU A 357 15.16 7.52 -22.40
N ALA A 358 14.37 6.48 -22.69
CA ALA A 358 13.07 6.27 -22.06
C ALA A 358 13.21 5.79 -20.61
N ALA A 359 14.24 5.00 -20.30
CA ALA A 359 14.49 4.46 -18.97
C ALA A 359 14.86 5.56 -17.95
N ILE A 360 15.54 6.63 -18.35
CA ILE A 360 15.99 7.68 -17.42
C ILE A 360 14.81 8.46 -16.79
N PRO A 361 13.84 9.00 -17.55
CA PRO A 361 12.64 9.59 -16.95
C PRO A 361 11.87 8.60 -16.04
N VAL A 362 11.82 7.33 -16.41
CA VAL A 362 11.20 6.27 -15.59
C VAL A 362 11.96 6.04 -14.28
N LEU A 363 13.30 6.05 -14.32
CA LEU A 363 14.14 6.02 -13.13
C LEU A 363 13.87 7.24 -12.23
N LEU A 364 13.84 8.45 -12.79
CA LEU A 364 13.53 9.66 -12.03
C LEU A 364 12.12 9.63 -11.40
N TYR A 365 11.16 8.94 -12.05
CA TYR A 365 9.78 8.78 -11.57
C TYR A 365 9.58 7.64 -10.56
N PHE A 366 10.61 6.83 -10.30
CA PHE A 366 10.55 5.62 -9.47
C PHE A 366 9.86 5.78 -8.09
N PRO A 367 10.06 6.87 -7.32
CA PRO A 367 9.43 7.04 -5.99
C PRO A 367 7.90 7.11 -6.02
N TYR A 368 7.32 7.45 -7.18
CA TYR A 368 5.88 7.67 -7.34
C TYR A 368 5.15 6.41 -7.82
N ALA A 369 5.81 5.57 -8.64
CA ALA A 369 5.21 4.36 -9.19
C ALA A 369 6.24 3.20 -9.26
N PRO A 370 6.75 2.70 -8.12
CA PRO A 370 7.92 1.82 -8.06
C PRO A 370 7.70 0.50 -8.82
N PHE A 371 6.51 -0.10 -8.74
CA PHE A 371 6.21 -1.35 -9.43
C PHE A 371 6.18 -1.20 -10.96
N MET A 372 5.52 -0.15 -11.46
CA MET A 372 5.46 0.12 -12.91
C MET A 372 6.84 0.47 -13.46
N CYS A 373 7.61 1.27 -12.73
CA CYS A 373 8.98 1.63 -13.11
C CYS A 373 9.88 0.39 -13.12
N PHE A 374 9.84 -0.44 -12.09
CA PHE A 374 10.61 -1.69 -12.03
C PHE A 374 10.30 -2.63 -13.19
N TRP A 375 9.01 -2.83 -13.50
CA TRP A 375 8.58 -3.66 -14.64
C TRP A 375 9.11 -3.13 -15.96
N PHE A 376 8.95 -1.82 -16.21
CA PHE A 376 9.48 -1.19 -17.42
C PHE A 376 10.99 -1.34 -17.53
N LEU A 377 11.73 -1.16 -16.44
CA LEU A 377 13.18 -1.30 -16.39
C LEU A 377 13.64 -2.75 -16.55
N CYS A 378 12.85 -3.74 -16.16
CA CYS A 378 13.17 -5.14 -16.49
C CYS A 378 12.94 -5.43 -17.97
N ILE A 379 11.83 -4.94 -18.53
CA ILE A 379 11.50 -5.09 -19.96
C ILE A 379 12.55 -4.39 -20.82
N SER A 380 13.04 -3.21 -20.41
CA SER A 380 14.08 -2.50 -21.16
C SER A 380 15.36 -3.31 -21.28
N VAL A 381 15.80 -3.96 -20.21
CA VAL A 381 17.00 -4.81 -20.22
C VAL A 381 16.76 -6.07 -21.06
N PHE A 382 15.58 -6.69 -20.92
CA PHE A 382 15.20 -7.84 -21.74
C PHE A 382 15.21 -7.52 -23.24
N SER A 383 14.73 -6.33 -23.63
CA SER A 383 14.73 -5.89 -25.03
C SER A 383 16.13 -5.80 -25.65
N MET A 384 17.18 -5.67 -24.82
CA MET A 384 18.59 -5.60 -25.24
C MET A 384 19.27 -6.98 -25.29
N THR A 385 18.57 -8.06 -24.98
CA THR A 385 19.15 -9.42 -24.95
C THR A 385 19.84 -9.83 -26.25
N PRO A 386 19.31 -9.56 -27.47
CA PRO A 386 20.01 -9.91 -28.71
C PRO A 386 21.41 -9.28 -28.84
N LEU A 387 21.57 -8.03 -28.36
CA LEU A 387 22.85 -7.33 -28.33
C LEU A 387 23.79 -7.95 -27.30
N ILE A 388 23.30 -8.15 -26.07
CA ILE A 388 24.06 -8.76 -24.97
C ILE A 388 24.60 -10.15 -25.33
N VAL A 389 23.82 -10.96 -26.06
CA VAL A 389 24.24 -12.27 -26.56
C VAL A 389 25.35 -12.14 -27.59
N LYS A 390 25.24 -11.17 -28.51
CA LYS A 390 26.26 -10.90 -29.54
C LYS A 390 27.62 -10.58 -28.90
N ASP A 391 27.62 -9.84 -27.80
CA ASP A 391 28.84 -9.40 -27.11
C ASP A 391 29.30 -10.37 -26.01
N GLN A 392 28.70 -11.56 -25.89
CA GLN A 392 29.04 -12.59 -24.89
C GLN A 392 28.86 -12.14 -23.42
N LEU A 393 27.93 -11.20 -23.16
CA LEU A 393 27.66 -10.62 -21.84
C LEU A 393 26.58 -11.36 -21.03
N ILE A 394 26.20 -12.58 -21.41
CA ILE A 394 25.05 -13.31 -20.84
C ILE A 394 25.20 -13.54 -19.33
N ILE A 395 26.42 -13.84 -18.87
CA ILE A 395 26.69 -14.08 -17.44
C ILE A 395 26.49 -12.79 -16.64
N ALA A 396 27.06 -11.68 -17.10
CA ALA A 396 26.88 -10.37 -16.48
C ALA A 396 25.41 -9.95 -16.49
N PHE A 397 24.70 -10.20 -17.59
CA PHE A 397 23.27 -9.92 -17.71
C PHE A 397 22.43 -10.70 -16.70
N ALA A 398 22.61 -12.02 -16.61
CA ALA A 398 21.86 -12.85 -15.67
C ALA A 398 22.15 -12.44 -14.22
N ALA A 399 23.42 -12.22 -13.88
CA ALA A 399 23.84 -11.81 -12.54
C ALA A 399 23.25 -10.44 -12.14
N LEU A 400 23.36 -9.43 -13.01
CA LEU A 400 22.84 -8.09 -12.73
C LEU A 400 21.31 -8.05 -12.66
N VAL A 401 20.60 -8.78 -13.53
CA VAL A 401 19.13 -8.85 -13.49
C VAL A 401 18.65 -9.55 -12.22
N VAL A 402 19.25 -10.69 -11.85
CA VAL A 402 18.91 -11.38 -10.59
C VAL A 402 19.20 -10.48 -9.39
N PHE A 403 20.37 -9.84 -9.36
CA PHE A 403 20.73 -8.91 -8.29
C PHE A 403 19.77 -7.73 -8.20
N TYR A 404 19.33 -7.18 -9.33
CA TYR A 404 18.37 -6.10 -9.40
C TYR A 404 16.98 -6.50 -8.90
N ILE A 405 16.48 -7.68 -9.30
CA ILE A 405 15.20 -8.23 -8.82
C ILE A 405 15.24 -8.47 -7.31
N VAL A 406 16.33 -9.07 -6.80
CA VAL A 406 16.51 -9.32 -5.36
C VAL A 406 16.58 -8.00 -4.61
N SER A 407 17.37 -7.03 -5.10
CA SER A 407 17.48 -5.70 -4.50
C SER A 407 16.13 -5.00 -4.45
N PHE A 408 15.36 -5.02 -5.54
CA PHE A 408 14.01 -4.45 -5.57
C PHE A 408 13.08 -5.09 -4.54
N ARG A 409 13.07 -6.43 -4.43
CA ARG A 409 12.29 -7.14 -3.42
C ARG A 409 12.70 -6.72 -2.01
N VAL A 410 14.00 -6.67 -1.71
CA VAL A 410 14.53 -6.26 -0.41
C VAL A 410 14.15 -4.81 -0.10
N CYS A 411 14.28 -3.89 -1.06
CA CYS A 411 13.91 -2.49 -0.87
C CYS A 411 12.39 -2.32 -0.67
N ILE A 412 11.55 -3.09 -1.36
CA ILE A 412 10.10 -3.12 -1.16
C ILE A 412 9.76 -3.67 0.23
N GLU A 413 10.35 -4.80 0.62
CA GLU A 413 10.14 -5.38 1.95
C GLU A 413 10.62 -4.43 3.05
N HIS A 414 11.75 -3.73 2.84
CA HIS A 414 12.23 -2.70 3.74
C HIS A 414 11.34 -1.45 3.73
N SER A 415 10.77 -1.04 2.60
CA SER A 415 9.81 0.07 2.56
C SER A 415 8.49 -0.30 3.23
N PHE A 416 8.02 -1.54 3.09
CA PHE A 416 6.86 -2.03 3.83
C PHE A 416 7.18 -2.16 5.32
N LYS A 417 8.27 -2.84 5.70
CA LYS A 417 8.71 -2.93 7.10
C LYS A 417 9.01 -1.57 7.69
N SER A 418 9.61 -0.64 6.95
CA SER A 418 9.80 0.74 7.38
C SER A 418 8.46 1.43 7.48
N MET A 419 7.48 1.24 6.59
CA MET A 419 6.12 1.77 6.77
C MET A 419 5.40 1.17 8.00
N PHE A 420 5.72 -0.07 8.37
CA PHE A 420 5.21 -0.78 9.56
C PHE A 420 6.07 -0.57 10.84
N ASN A 421 7.33 -0.15 10.72
CA ASN A 421 8.27 0.12 11.82
C ASN A 421 8.52 1.63 11.99
N SER A 422 8.17 2.47 11.03
CA SER A 422 7.97 3.92 11.24
C SER A 422 6.62 4.19 11.89
N SER A 423 5.72 3.20 11.95
CA SER A 423 4.72 3.11 13.03
C SER A 423 5.29 2.68 14.40
N GLU A 424 6.58 2.36 14.52
CA GLU A 424 7.32 2.38 15.81
C GLU A 424 7.96 3.76 16.07
N GLY A 425 7.79 4.72 15.16
CA GLY A 425 7.87 6.15 15.45
C GLY A 425 6.51 6.61 15.94
N LEU A 426 6.09 6.13 17.12
CA LEU A 426 4.78 6.43 17.70
C LEU A 426 4.46 7.93 17.67
N SER A 427 3.47 8.29 16.87
CA SER A 427 2.38 9.12 17.34
C SER A 427 1.75 8.44 18.57
N ASP A 428 1.50 9.20 19.64
CA ASP A 428 1.36 8.75 21.04
C ASP A 428 0.24 7.69 21.35
N VAL A 429 -0.52 7.20 20.37
CA VAL A 429 -1.69 6.33 20.58
C VAL A 429 -1.75 5.13 19.63
N GLU A 430 -1.37 3.96 20.16
CA GLU A 430 -1.69 2.62 19.61
C GLU A 430 -2.61 1.86 20.58
N LEU A 431 -3.77 1.41 20.11
CA LEU A 431 -4.78 0.72 20.91
C LEU A 431 -5.21 -0.59 20.27
N LYS A 432 -5.19 -1.67 21.05
CA LYS A 432 -5.74 -2.97 20.67
C LYS A 432 -6.88 -3.28 21.61
N VAL A 433 -8.06 -3.53 21.08
CA VAL A 433 -9.27 -3.84 21.87
C VAL A 433 -9.90 -5.09 21.31
N SER A 434 -10.34 -5.98 22.17
CA SER A 434 -11.11 -7.14 21.74
C SER A 434 -12.31 -7.43 22.63
N ALA A 435 -13.35 -7.97 22.02
CA ALA A 435 -14.54 -8.45 22.71
C ALA A 435 -14.86 -9.91 22.31
N PRO A 436 -15.25 -10.78 23.25
CA PRO A 436 -15.65 -12.14 22.95
C PRO A 436 -16.98 -12.19 22.20
N GLY A 437 -17.26 -13.32 21.55
CA GLY A 437 -18.61 -13.70 21.16
C GLY A 437 -19.42 -14.20 22.36
N LYS A 438 -20.66 -14.61 22.10
CA LYS A 438 -21.56 -15.18 23.12
C LYS A 438 -22.18 -16.48 22.66
N ILE A 439 -22.62 -17.26 23.64
CA ILE A 439 -23.43 -18.45 23.40
C ILE A 439 -24.51 -18.59 24.47
N ILE A 440 -25.69 -19.06 24.07
CA ILE A 440 -26.74 -19.44 25.01
C ILE A 440 -26.48 -20.91 25.37
N LEU A 441 -26.20 -21.16 26.64
CA LEU A 441 -26.01 -22.50 27.18
C LEU A 441 -27.37 -23.15 27.42
N HIS A 442 -28.27 -22.42 28.08
CA HIS A 442 -29.62 -22.85 28.40
C HIS A 442 -30.58 -21.64 28.40
N GLY A 443 -31.83 -21.84 27.98
CA GLY A 443 -32.89 -20.85 28.08
C GLY A 443 -33.17 -20.07 26.78
N GLU A 444 -32.94 -20.71 25.63
CA GLU A 444 -32.99 -20.14 24.28
C GLU A 444 -34.33 -19.46 23.96
N HIS A 445 -35.41 -20.24 23.97
CA HIS A 445 -36.77 -19.76 23.68
C HIS A 445 -37.52 -19.39 24.96
N SER A 446 -37.15 -19.96 26.10
CA SER A 446 -37.84 -19.72 27.36
C SER A 446 -37.67 -18.29 27.88
N VAL A 447 -36.54 -17.65 27.58
CA VAL A 447 -36.29 -16.24 27.93
C VAL A 447 -37.29 -15.26 27.31
N VAL A 448 -37.81 -15.59 26.12
CA VAL A 448 -38.83 -14.76 25.43
C VAL A 448 -40.09 -14.66 26.29
N TYR A 449 -40.39 -15.72 27.02
CA TYR A 449 -41.54 -15.89 27.91
C TYR A 449 -41.22 -15.57 29.38
N GLY A 450 -40.11 -14.89 29.66
CA GLY A 450 -39.77 -14.39 31.00
C GLY A 450 -39.11 -15.41 31.93
N LYS A 451 -38.73 -16.59 31.43
CA LYS A 451 -37.96 -17.59 32.17
C LYS A 451 -36.47 -17.22 32.21
N LEU A 452 -35.71 -17.89 33.07
CA LEU A 452 -34.26 -17.72 33.18
C LEU A 452 -33.52 -18.22 31.92
N ALA A 453 -32.53 -17.46 31.46
CA ALA A 453 -31.52 -17.89 30.51
C ALA A 453 -30.11 -17.77 31.10
N LEU A 454 -29.24 -18.67 30.67
CA LEU A 454 -27.83 -18.70 30.99
C LEU A 454 -27.02 -18.58 29.69
N ALA A 455 -26.37 -17.44 29.52
CA ALA A 455 -25.45 -17.18 28.43
C ALA A 455 -24.01 -17.09 28.93
N ALA A 456 -23.05 -17.31 28.06
CA ALA A 456 -21.64 -17.28 28.39
C ALA A 456 -20.79 -16.74 27.25
N SER A 457 -19.65 -16.15 27.60
CA SER A 457 -18.68 -15.64 26.63
C SER A 457 -17.94 -16.79 25.94
N LEU A 458 -17.65 -16.60 24.65
CA LEU A 458 -16.87 -17.52 23.83
C LEU A 458 -15.43 -17.00 23.70
N GLY A 459 -14.46 -17.93 23.61
CA GLY A 459 -13.06 -17.63 23.34
C GLY A 459 -12.77 -17.13 21.92
N LEU A 460 -13.79 -17.05 21.06
CA LEU A 460 -13.71 -16.42 19.73
C LEU A 460 -13.98 -14.92 19.89
N ARG A 461 -13.09 -14.05 19.38
CA ARG A 461 -13.15 -12.61 19.65
C ARG A 461 -13.16 -11.80 18.37
N THR A 462 -13.84 -10.65 18.41
CA THR A 462 -13.59 -9.55 17.45
C THR A 462 -12.47 -8.70 18.01
N LYS A 463 -11.44 -8.45 17.20
CA LYS A 463 -10.21 -7.75 17.55
C LYS A 463 -10.12 -6.49 16.70
N LEU A 464 -9.89 -5.36 17.35
CA LEU A 464 -9.72 -4.06 16.73
C LEU A 464 -8.33 -3.55 17.03
N HIS A 465 -7.66 -3.03 16.02
CA HIS A 465 -6.37 -2.37 16.17
C HIS A 465 -6.47 -0.96 15.59
N LEU A 466 -6.37 0.03 16.46
CA LEU A 466 -6.33 1.44 16.12
C LEU A 466 -4.93 1.97 16.34
N TYR A 467 -4.40 2.68 15.36
CA TYR A 467 -3.17 3.44 15.52
C TYR A 467 -3.24 4.72 14.70
N GLU A 468 -2.56 5.75 15.19
CA GLU A 468 -2.44 7.02 14.49
C GLU A 468 -1.48 6.91 13.30
N ILE A 469 -1.81 7.59 12.21
CA ILE A 469 -1.07 7.53 10.95
C ILE A 469 -0.64 8.92 10.50
N ASP A 470 0.45 9.00 9.74
CA ASP A 470 0.99 10.26 9.23
C ASP A 470 0.25 10.79 7.97
N LEU A 471 -0.79 10.09 7.51
CA LEU A 471 -1.61 10.54 6.38
C LEU A 471 -2.51 11.71 6.84
N PRO A 472 -2.36 12.94 6.30
CA PRO A 472 -3.13 14.08 6.80
C PRO A 472 -4.63 13.92 6.50
N ASN A 473 -5.46 14.19 7.50
CA ASN A 473 -6.92 14.19 7.44
C ASN A 473 -7.55 12.89 6.94
N LYS A 474 -6.99 11.71 7.24
CA LYS A 474 -7.56 10.41 6.82
C LYS A 474 -7.94 9.52 8.00
N LEU A 475 -9.11 8.87 7.87
CA LEU A 475 -9.52 7.72 8.67
C LEU A 475 -9.56 6.50 7.75
N VAL A 476 -8.63 5.57 7.93
CA VAL A 476 -8.57 4.33 7.13
C VAL A 476 -9.28 3.22 7.89
N LEU A 477 -10.35 2.66 7.31
CA LEU A 477 -11.08 1.54 7.86
C LEU A 477 -10.78 0.28 7.04
N ASN A 478 -10.16 -0.71 7.65
CA ASN A 478 -9.85 -2.00 7.03
C ASN A 478 -10.59 -3.13 7.76
N CYS A 479 -11.43 -3.86 7.05
CA CYS A 479 -12.21 -4.98 7.56
C CYS A 479 -11.79 -6.29 6.87
N LEU A 480 -10.94 -7.06 7.54
CA LEU A 480 -10.36 -8.30 6.99
C LEU A 480 -11.43 -9.38 6.70
N PRO A 481 -12.43 -9.63 7.57
CA PRO A 481 -13.44 -10.67 7.31
C PRO A 481 -14.34 -10.39 6.10
N LEU A 482 -14.40 -9.13 5.64
CA LEU A 482 -15.21 -8.70 4.50
C LEU A 482 -14.37 -8.37 3.26
N ASP A 483 -13.04 -8.48 3.35
CA ASP A 483 -12.09 -8.02 2.31
C ASP A 483 -12.41 -6.60 1.83
N PHE A 484 -12.61 -5.69 2.80
CA PHE A 484 -13.07 -4.32 2.55
C PHE A 484 -12.12 -3.30 3.18
N GLU A 485 -11.60 -2.37 2.37
CA GLU A 485 -10.85 -1.22 2.85
C GLU A 485 -11.46 0.07 2.27
N TYR A 486 -11.67 1.07 3.13
CA TYR A 486 -12.13 2.39 2.73
C TYR A 486 -11.41 3.49 3.48
N VAL A 487 -11.19 4.62 2.79
CA VAL A 487 -10.46 5.77 3.31
C VAL A 487 -11.40 6.97 3.36
N PHE A 488 -11.84 7.32 4.57
CA PHE A 488 -12.64 8.51 4.80
C PHE A 488 -11.75 9.76 4.89
N ASP A 489 -12.30 10.91 4.49
CA ASP A 489 -11.74 12.20 4.88
C ASP A 489 -12.16 12.51 6.33
N LEU A 490 -11.18 12.58 7.22
CA LEU A 490 -11.43 12.79 8.64
C LEU A 490 -12.03 14.17 8.90
N GLN A 491 -11.67 15.18 8.12
CA GLN A 491 -12.20 16.53 8.31
C GLN A 491 -13.68 16.60 7.93
N GLU A 492 -14.05 15.96 6.82
CA GLU A 492 -15.45 15.82 6.40
C GLU A 492 -16.28 15.07 7.46
N LEU A 493 -15.74 13.97 8.02
CA LEU A 493 -16.40 13.27 9.13
C LEU A 493 -16.55 14.14 10.38
N ILE A 494 -15.57 14.97 10.72
CA ILE A 494 -15.67 15.92 11.83
C ILE A 494 -16.78 16.95 11.56
N GLU A 495 -16.79 17.54 10.38
CA GLU A 495 -17.76 18.58 9.99
C GLU A 495 -19.20 18.02 9.94
N GLU A 496 -19.38 16.84 9.37
CA GLU A 496 -20.69 16.22 9.16
C GLU A 496 -21.23 15.52 10.41
N LEU A 497 -20.36 14.89 11.22
CA LEU A 497 -20.81 14.06 12.35
C LEU A 497 -20.52 14.64 13.74
N LEU A 498 -19.48 15.47 13.91
CA LEU A 498 -19.04 15.92 15.24
C LEU A 498 -19.32 17.41 15.50
N ASP A 499 -19.22 18.27 14.49
CA ASP A 499 -19.45 19.72 14.64
C ASP A 499 -20.92 20.10 14.55
N LYS A 500 -21.75 19.27 13.91
CA LYS A 500 -23.21 19.40 13.97
C LYS A 500 -23.70 18.99 15.36
N PRO A 501 -24.63 19.76 15.97
CA PRO A 501 -25.16 19.42 17.28
C PRO A 501 -25.92 18.09 17.23
N ILE A 502 -25.52 17.15 18.08
CA ILE A 502 -26.23 15.89 18.24
C ILE A 502 -27.62 16.15 18.81
N ALA A 503 -28.65 15.59 18.18
CA ALA A 503 -30.03 15.69 18.66
C ALA A 503 -30.17 14.88 19.96
N ILE A 504 -30.58 15.54 21.03
CA ILE A 504 -30.76 14.96 22.36
C ILE A 504 -32.16 15.26 22.90
N THR A 505 -32.70 14.37 23.73
CA THR A 505 -34.05 14.48 24.30
C THR A 505 -34.13 15.42 25.50
N SER A 506 -33.01 15.97 25.94
CA SER A 506 -32.87 16.84 27.11
C SER A 506 -31.94 18.03 26.80
N HIS A 507 -31.70 18.89 27.77
CA HIS A 507 -30.82 20.05 27.60
C HIS A 507 -29.35 19.60 27.42
N PRO A 508 -28.53 20.24 26.54
CA PRO A 508 -27.13 19.86 26.29
C PRO A 508 -26.27 19.66 27.54
N SER A 509 -26.49 20.47 28.57
CA SER A 509 -25.80 20.41 29.86
C SER A 509 -26.00 19.10 30.64
N SER A 510 -26.91 18.23 30.20
CA SER A 510 -27.16 16.89 30.78
C SER A 510 -26.51 15.75 30.01
N PHE A 511 -25.97 16.01 28.80
CA PHE A 511 -25.44 14.99 27.91
C PHE A 511 -23.91 14.97 27.85
N ASN A 512 -23.35 13.77 27.87
CA ASN A 512 -21.99 13.38 27.48
C ASN A 512 -22.03 11.89 27.06
N TRP A 513 -20.87 11.30 26.74
CA TRP A 513 -20.77 9.88 26.35
C TRP A 513 -21.29 8.91 27.44
N GLU A 514 -21.41 9.30 28.70
CA GLU A 514 -21.95 8.44 29.78
C GLU A 514 -23.48 8.32 29.74
N SER A 515 -24.15 9.17 28.95
CA SER A 515 -25.61 9.29 28.90
C SER A 515 -26.20 8.89 27.54
N PRO A 516 -25.91 7.67 26.99
CA PRO A 516 -26.40 7.27 25.66
C PRO A 516 -27.92 7.32 25.52
N LYS A 517 -28.66 7.12 26.62
CA LYS A 517 -30.14 7.14 26.65
C LYS A 517 -30.76 8.50 26.32
N LEU A 518 -29.99 9.59 26.38
CA LEU A 518 -30.47 10.93 26.08
C LEU A 518 -30.33 11.30 24.59
N VAL A 519 -29.69 10.46 23.78
CA VAL A 519 -29.53 10.70 22.35
C VAL A 519 -30.83 10.39 21.62
N ASN A 520 -31.24 11.27 20.70
CA ASN A 520 -32.26 10.94 19.71
C ASN A 520 -31.63 10.02 18.64
N HIS A 521 -31.68 8.71 18.91
CA HIS A 521 -31.04 7.70 18.07
C HIS A 521 -31.56 7.71 16.64
N GLN A 522 -32.83 8.03 16.40
CA GLN A 522 -33.41 8.06 15.06
C GLN A 522 -32.76 9.15 14.20
N SER A 523 -32.66 10.38 14.73
CA SER A 523 -32.01 11.48 14.00
C SER A 523 -30.52 11.22 13.77
N LEU A 524 -29.82 10.60 14.72
CA LEU A 524 -28.41 10.25 14.55
C LEU A 524 -28.20 9.22 13.42
N VAL A 525 -29.10 8.24 13.31
CA VAL A 525 -29.05 7.23 12.24
C VAL A 525 -29.25 7.86 10.87
N GLU A 526 -30.22 8.77 10.73
CA GLU A 526 -30.49 9.47 9.47
C GLU A 526 -29.27 10.27 9.00
N ILE A 527 -28.58 10.97 9.92
CA ILE A 527 -27.35 11.71 9.60
C ILE A 527 -26.24 10.75 9.15
N VAL A 528 -26.01 9.66 9.89
CA VAL A 528 -24.98 8.67 9.56
C VAL A 528 -25.28 7.98 8.23
N GLU A 529 -26.54 7.63 7.97
CA GLU A 529 -26.96 6.98 6.73
C GLU A 529 -26.65 7.84 5.51
N ASN A 530 -26.90 9.16 5.58
CA ASN A 530 -26.54 10.08 4.49
C ASN A 530 -25.03 10.05 4.19
N VAL A 531 -24.19 10.12 5.22
CA VAL A 531 -22.72 10.08 5.06
C VAL A 531 -22.25 8.74 4.50
N VAL A 532 -22.82 7.62 4.96
CA VAL A 532 -22.48 6.28 4.47
C VAL A 532 -22.88 6.12 3.01
N VAL A 533 -24.08 6.56 2.65
CA VAL A 533 -24.59 6.48 1.28
C VAL A 533 -23.69 7.29 0.34
N GLU A 534 -23.36 8.53 0.70
CA GLU A 534 -22.44 9.37 -0.09
C GLU A 534 -21.05 8.74 -0.24
N ALA A 535 -20.49 8.21 0.84
CA ALA A 535 -19.17 7.57 0.83
C ALA A 535 -19.13 6.30 -0.03
N LEU A 536 -20.17 5.47 0.02
CA LEU A 536 -20.18 4.14 -0.59
C LEU A 536 -20.82 4.10 -2.00
N MET A 537 -21.51 5.16 -2.44
CA MET A 537 -22.23 5.23 -3.72
C MET A 537 -21.36 4.93 -4.95
N ASN A 538 -20.09 5.33 -4.93
CA ASN A 538 -19.19 5.27 -6.09
C ASN A 538 -18.26 4.05 -6.11
N ILE A 539 -18.40 3.12 -5.14
CA ILE A 539 -17.55 1.93 -5.07
C ILE A 539 -18.06 0.88 -6.07
N ASN A 540 -17.17 0.37 -6.92
CA ASN A 540 -17.47 -0.67 -7.90
C ASN A 540 -16.56 -1.89 -7.68
N PRO A 541 -17.10 -3.10 -7.40
CA PRO A 541 -18.51 -3.46 -7.30
C PRO A 541 -19.22 -2.82 -6.09
N ALA A 542 -20.53 -2.61 -6.21
CA ALA A 542 -21.35 -2.06 -5.13
C ALA A 542 -21.16 -2.87 -3.85
N PRO A 543 -20.97 -2.22 -2.68
CA PRO A 543 -20.68 -2.90 -1.45
C PRO A 543 -21.87 -3.78 -1.03
N ASN A 544 -21.56 -4.95 -0.48
CA ASN A 544 -22.58 -5.85 0.02
C ASN A 544 -23.25 -5.25 1.29
N ARG A 545 -24.42 -5.79 1.66
CA ARG A 545 -25.17 -5.33 2.83
C ARG A 545 -24.37 -5.37 4.13
N ALA A 546 -23.47 -6.34 4.29
CA ALA A 546 -22.66 -6.48 5.49
C ALA A 546 -21.66 -5.31 5.63
N VAL A 547 -21.01 -4.91 4.54
CA VAL A 547 -20.12 -3.74 4.49
C VAL A 547 -20.87 -2.47 4.89
N VAL A 548 -22.05 -2.23 4.31
CA VAL A 548 -22.87 -1.06 4.64
C VAL A 548 -23.23 -1.03 6.13
N GLN A 549 -23.66 -2.17 6.70
CA GLN A 549 -23.99 -2.28 8.13
C GLN A 549 -22.78 -2.10 9.05
N THR A 550 -21.61 -2.59 8.64
CA THR A 550 -20.34 -2.40 9.36
C THR A 550 -19.99 -0.93 9.41
N VAL A 551 -19.95 -0.24 8.26
CA VAL A 551 -19.60 1.19 8.19
C VAL A 551 -20.61 2.04 8.97
N MET A 552 -21.91 1.78 8.81
CA MET A 552 -22.98 2.41 9.60
C MET A 552 -22.72 2.29 11.11
N GLY A 553 -22.40 1.09 11.60
CA GLY A 553 -22.14 0.85 13.02
C GLY A 553 -20.89 1.57 13.55
N VAL A 554 -19.81 1.61 12.75
CA VAL A 554 -18.59 2.35 13.11
C VAL A 554 -18.87 3.84 13.22
N LEU A 555 -19.47 4.44 12.18
CA LEU A 555 -19.72 5.89 12.16
C LEU A 555 -20.78 6.30 13.18
N TYR A 556 -21.76 5.46 13.46
CA TYR A 556 -22.74 5.69 14.53
C TYR A 556 -22.09 5.77 15.92
N LEU A 557 -21.22 4.80 16.26
CA LEU A 557 -20.51 4.82 17.54
C LEU A 557 -19.48 5.95 17.60
N PHE A 558 -18.81 6.25 16.49
CA PHE A 558 -17.91 7.38 16.36
C PHE A 558 -18.61 8.71 16.66
N ALA A 559 -19.74 8.97 16.00
CA ALA A 559 -20.53 10.20 16.19
C ALA A 559 -21.16 10.26 17.59
N GLY A 560 -21.75 9.16 18.06
CA GLY A 560 -22.42 9.11 19.35
C GLY A 560 -21.50 9.38 20.54
N ILE A 561 -20.29 8.79 20.53
CA ILE A 561 -19.34 8.88 21.63
C ILE A 561 -18.52 10.18 21.58
N LEU A 562 -18.13 10.65 20.39
CA LEU A 562 -17.18 11.77 20.24
C LEU A 562 -17.85 13.14 20.06
N SER A 563 -19.12 13.21 19.64
CA SER A 563 -19.80 14.49 19.31
C SER A 563 -19.82 15.50 20.46
N SER A 564 -20.00 15.03 21.71
CA SER A 564 -20.01 15.90 22.89
C SER A 564 -18.62 16.33 23.37
N THR A 565 -17.54 15.93 22.70
CA THR A 565 -16.16 16.05 23.21
C THR A 565 -15.34 17.06 22.41
N SER A 566 -14.42 17.75 23.09
CA SER A 566 -13.47 18.71 22.51
C SER A 566 -12.14 18.04 22.10
N VAL A 567 -12.14 16.73 21.87
CA VAL A 567 -10.92 15.98 21.59
C VAL A 567 -10.38 16.31 20.19
N SER A 568 -9.08 16.54 20.09
CA SER A 568 -8.42 16.67 18.79
C SER A 568 -8.21 15.28 18.19
N LEU A 569 -8.89 14.99 17.09
CA LEU A 569 -8.71 13.74 16.36
C LEU A 569 -7.48 13.81 15.48
N CYS A 570 -6.60 12.82 15.62
CA CYS A 570 -5.48 12.60 14.73
C CYS A 570 -5.92 11.67 13.59
N PRO A 571 -5.28 11.75 12.41
CA PRO A 571 -5.50 10.75 11.39
C PRO A 571 -5.17 9.36 11.93
N MET A 572 -6.02 8.37 11.63
CA MET A 572 -5.93 7.05 12.24
C MET A 572 -6.31 5.94 11.25
N ARG A 573 -5.79 4.75 11.50
CA ARG A 573 -6.24 3.51 10.85
C ARG A 573 -6.88 2.61 11.89
N ILE A 574 -8.01 2.00 11.53
CA ILE A 574 -8.70 0.99 12.32
C ILE A 574 -8.75 -0.31 11.51
N ILE A 575 -8.14 -1.36 12.03
CA ILE A 575 -8.15 -2.71 11.45
C ILE A 575 -9.12 -3.57 12.26
N ILE A 576 -10.05 -4.22 11.57
CA ILE A 576 -11.06 -5.12 12.13
C ILE A 576 -10.71 -6.56 11.72
N ASP A 577 -10.55 -7.42 12.72
CA ASP A 577 -10.40 -8.86 12.57
C ASP A 577 -11.41 -9.59 13.48
N SER A 578 -11.87 -10.79 13.10
CA SER A 578 -12.80 -11.54 13.95
C SER A 578 -12.68 -13.05 13.75
N ASP A 579 -12.55 -13.76 14.87
CA ASP A 579 -12.60 -15.23 14.91
C ASP A 579 -14.05 -15.76 14.86
N ILE A 580 -15.05 -14.87 14.83
CA ILE A 580 -16.47 -15.19 14.96
C ILE A 580 -17.13 -15.22 13.58
N SER A 581 -17.72 -16.36 13.21
CA SER A 581 -18.48 -16.48 11.97
C SER A 581 -19.70 -15.55 11.94
N MET A 582 -19.88 -14.79 10.86
CA MET A 582 -21.03 -13.90 10.68
C MET A 582 -22.34 -14.67 10.49
N GLY A 583 -23.46 -14.16 11.04
CA GLY A 583 -24.79 -14.75 10.86
C GLY A 583 -25.03 -16.08 11.60
N ALA A 584 -24.01 -16.58 12.30
CA ALA A 584 -24.02 -17.82 13.06
C ALA A 584 -24.91 -17.82 14.31
N GLY A 585 -25.26 -16.62 14.83
CA GLY A 585 -25.91 -16.45 16.13
C GLY A 585 -24.95 -16.58 17.33
N THR A 586 -23.64 -16.57 17.09
CA THR A 586 -22.55 -16.54 18.08
C THR A 586 -22.18 -15.12 18.54
N GLY A 587 -22.91 -14.09 18.09
CA GLY A 587 -22.78 -12.71 18.59
C GLY A 587 -21.74 -11.87 17.91
N SER A 588 -21.52 -12.07 16.62
CA SER A 588 -20.61 -11.23 15.84
C SER A 588 -21.00 -9.75 15.90
N SER A 589 -22.30 -9.40 15.82
CA SER A 589 -22.77 -8.01 15.92
C SER A 589 -22.51 -7.40 17.29
N ALA A 590 -22.90 -8.09 18.36
CA ALA A 590 -22.70 -7.64 19.74
C ALA A 590 -21.21 -7.46 20.06
N SER A 591 -20.39 -8.46 19.71
CA SER A 591 -18.94 -8.43 19.88
C SER A 591 -18.31 -7.25 19.13
N PHE A 592 -18.75 -7.00 17.89
CA PHE A 592 -18.33 -5.86 17.09
C PHE A 592 -18.71 -4.52 17.75
N SER A 593 -19.98 -4.35 18.13
CA SER A 593 -20.47 -3.11 18.73
C SER A 593 -19.81 -2.81 20.07
N VAL A 594 -19.59 -3.83 20.90
CA VAL A 594 -18.88 -3.72 22.18
C VAL A 594 -17.40 -3.35 21.94
N ALA A 595 -16.73 -4.01 20.99
CA ALA A 595 -15.33 -3.71 20.70
C ALA A 595 -15.14 -2.27 20.21
N PHE A 596 -16.02 -1.76 19.33
CA PHE A 596 -15.93 -0.39 18.82
C PHE A 596 -16.29 0.67 19.88
N ALA A 597 -17.33 0.44 20.68
CA ALA A 597 -17.66 1.34 21.78
C ALA A 597 -16.49 1.46 22.77
N ALA A 598 -15.90 0.31 23.13
CA ALA A 598 -14.71 0.26 23.97
C ALA A 598 -13.48 0.91 23.32
N LEU A 599 -13.27 0.73 22.02
CA LEU A 599 -12.18 1.35 21.26
C LEU A 599 -12.23 2.88 21.31
N PHE A 600 -13.39 3.48 21.02
CA PHE A 600 -13.53 4.93 21.04
C PHE A 600 -13.46 5.53 22.44
N ILE A 601 -14.01 4.84 23.46
CA ILE A 601 -13.87 5.25 24.86
C ILE A 601 -12.40 5.17 25.30
N SER A 602 -11.68 4.09 24.96
CA SER A 602 -10.25 3.95 25.25
C SER A 602 -9.41 5.01 24.54
N TYR A 603 -9.73 5.32 23.28
CA TYR A 603 -9.07 6.38 22.52
C TYR A 603 -9.27 7.75 23.17
N LEU A 604 -10.50 8.07 23.56
CA LEU A 604 -10.85 9.31 24.24
C LEU A 604 -10.14 9.42 25.60
N LYS A 605 -10.18 8.35 26.42
CA LYS A 605 -9.49 8.27 27.71
C LYS A 605 -8.00 8.53 27.54
N ARG A 606 -7.35 7.88 26.58
CA ARG A 606 -5.90 8.03 26.33
C ARG A 606 -5.52 9.42 25.84
N LYS A 607 -6.33 10.07 25.00
CA LYS A 607 -6.06 11.43 24.50
C LYS A 607 -6.26 12.54 25.53
N THR A 608 -7.09 12.30 26.54
CA THR A 608 -7.62 13.36 27.40
C THR A 608 -7.35 13.15 28.88
N ILE A 609 -6.64 12.08 29.26
CA ILE A 609 -6.26 11.81 30.64
C ILE A 609 -5.54 13.00 31.27
N GLY A 610 -5.91 13.36 32.49
CA GLY A 610 -5.38 14.54 33.18
C GLY A 610 -5.98 15.88 32.77
N SER A 611 -6.88 15.93 31.77
CA SER A 611 -7.60 17.15 31.38
C SER A 611 -8.69 17.49 32.39
N LYS A 612 -8.94 18.78 32.65
CA LYS A 612 -9.96 19.23 33.63
C LYS A 612 -11.40 19.05 33.14
N ASN A 613 -11.65 19.17 31.84
CA ASN A 613 -12.93 18.92 31.20
C ASN A 613 -12.69 18.50 29.76
N VAL A 614 -13.35 17.43 29.33
CA VAL A 614 -13.22 16.87 27.98
C VAL A 614 -14.38 17.29 27.07
N SER A 615 -15.51 17.73 27.64
CA SER A 615 -16.71 18.07 26.88
C SER A 615 -16.59 19.37 26.09
N LYS A 616 -17.37 19.51 25.01
CA LYS A 616 -17.62 20.79 24.31
C LYS A 616 -18.40 21.74 25.22
N ASP A 617 -18.27 23.04 24.97
CA ASP A 617 -18.99 24.07 25.73
C ASP A 617 -20.51 23.85 25.67
N GLY A 618 -21.16 23.88 26.83
CA GLY A 618 -22.60 23.65 26.96
C GLY A 618 -23.01 22.20 27.24
N PHE A 619 -22.11 21.23 27.12
CA PHE A 619 -22.36 19.82 27.47
C PHE A 619 -22.00 19.47 28.92
N LYS A 620 -22.47 18.32 29.43
CA LYS A 620 -22.15 17.85 30.78
C LYS A 620 -20.64 17.61 30.89
N PRO A 621 -19.91 18.28 31.81
CA PRO A 621 -18.47 18.10 31.93
C PRO A 621 -18.10 16.73 32.51
N PHE A 622 -17.00 16.16 32.05
CA PHE A 622 -16.39 14.96 32.61
C PHE A 622 -14.87 14.98 32.41
N TYR A 623 -14.15 14.15 33.17
CA TYR A 623 -12.69 14.02 33.11
C TYR A 623 -12.23 12.64 33.57
N TRP A 624 -11.03 12.24 33.15
CA TRP A 624 -10.31 11.09 33.73
C TRP A 624 -9.11 11.59 34.55
N PRO A 625 -9.02 11.22 35.84
CA PRO A 625 -7.86 11.54 36.68
C PRO A 625 -6.53 11.05 36.11
N GLN A 626 -5.44 11.77 36.39
CA GLN A 626 -4.08 11.35 36.01
C GLN A 626 -3.65 10.04 36.71
N ALA A 627 -4.27 9.69 37.84
CA ALA A 627 -4.01 8.43 38.54
C ALA A 627 -4.49 7.19 37.74
N ASP A 628 -5.33 7.37 36.73
CA ASP A 628 -5.88 6.27 35.92
C ASP A 628 -4.97 5.85 34.75
N VAL A 629 -3.79 6.45 34.62
CA VAL A 629 -2.81 6.13 33.56
C VAL A 629 -2.35 4.67 33.66
N ASP A 630 -2.20 4.14 34.88
CA ASP A 630 -1.82 2.74 35.14
C ASP A 630 -2.98 1.76 34.89
N VAL A 631 -4.21 2.25 34.64
CA VAL A 631 -5.43 1.44 34.41
C VAL A 631 -5.87 1.47 32.94
N LEU A 632 -5.00 1.90 32.00
CA LEU A 632 -5.30 1.91 30.56
C LEU A 632 -5.64 0.52 29.98
N THR A 633 -5.36 -0.55 30.72
CA THR A 633 -5.61 -1.95 30.35
C THR A 633 -6.96 -2.48 30.85
N HIS A 634 -7.66 -1.77 31.74
CA HIS A 634 -8.89 -2.25 32.37
C HIS A 634 -10.00 -1.18 32.40
N TYR A 635 -11.24 -1.65 32.31
CA TYR A 635 -12.43 -0.81 32.40
C TYR A 635 -13.02 -0.87 33.82
N THR A 636 -13.42 0.28 34.34
CA THR A 636 -14.22 0.36 35.57
C THR A 636 -15.63 -0.22 35.34
N SER A 637 -16.33 -0.59 36.41
CA SER A 637 -17.72 -1.08 36.30
C SER A 637 -18.63 -0.07 35.61
N GLY A 638 -18.48 1.22 35.94
CA GLY A 638 -19.21 2.30 35.27
C GLY A 638 -18.91 2.38 33.78
N GLU A 639 -17.64 2.31 33.37
CA GLU A 639 -17.25 2.30 31.94
C GLU A 639 -17.84 1.08 31.21
N LEU A 640 -17.80 -0.12 31.82
CA LEU A 640 -18.41 -1.32 31.24
C LEU A 640 -19.93 -1.15 31.04
N ASP A 641 -20.65 -0.59 32.02
CA ASP A 641 -22.08 -0.31 31.86
C ASP A 641 -22.35 0.64 30.68
N ARG A 642 -21.51 1.67 30.50
CA ARG A 642 -21.65 2.61 29.38
C ARG A 642 -21.29 1.97 28.03
N ILE A 643 -20.24 1.15 27.97
CA ILE A 643 -19.87 0.36 26.78
C ILE A 643 -21.03 -0.56 26.38
N SER A 644 -21.61 -1.26 27.35
CA SER A 644 -22.76 -2.14 27.12
C SER A 644 -23.97 -1.36 26.61
N ASP A 645 -24.27 -0.18 27.18
CA ASP A 645 -25.38 0.68 26.73
C ASP A 645 -25.17 1.19 25.29
N TRP A 646 -23.97 1.68 24.93
CA TRP A 646 -23.68 2.11 23.56
C TRP A 646 -23.75 0.96 22.55
N ALA A 647 -23.21 -0.20 22.93
CA ALA A 647 -23.27 -1.39 22.10
C ALA A 647 -24.72 -1.86 21.89
N PHE A 648 -25.56 -1.78 22.93
CA PHE A 648 -27.00 -2.08 22.82
C PHE A 648 -27.69 -1.19 21.78
N GLN A 649 -27.43 0.12 21.83
CA GLN A 649 -28.02 1.07 20.89
C GLN A 649 -27.54 0.80 19.46
N CYS A 650 -26.26 0.50 19.26
CA CYS A 650 -25.73 0.14 17.94
C CYS A 650 -26.34 -1.18 17.42
N GLU A 651 -26.52 -2.19 18.27
CA GLU A 651 -27.19 -3.44 17.87
C GLU A 651 -28.66 -3.24 17.46
N MET A 652 -29.37 -2.31 18.12
CA MET A 652 -30.75 -1.96 17.75
C MET A 652 -30.83 -1.43 16.31
N LEU A 653 -29.76 -0.83 15.77
CA LEU A 653 -29.68 -0.37 14.38
C LEU A 653 -29.43 -1.51 13.41
N GLN A 654 -28.51 -2.41 13.76
CA GLN A 654 -28.03 -3.45 12.85
C GLN A 654 -29.04 -4.61 12.69
N LEU A 655 -29.92 -4.82 13.67
CA LEU A 655 -30.81 -5.98 13.74
C LEU A 655 -32.29 -5.60 13.57
N THR A 656 -32.95 -6.18 12.57
CA THR A 656 -34.42 -6.05 12.36
C THR A 656 -35.26 -6.89 13.35
N SER A 657 -34.64 -7.42 14.41
CA SER A 657 -35.24 -8.36 15.38
C SER A 657 -35.11 -7.78 16.79
N ARG A 658 -36.04 -8.13 17.68
CA ARG A 658 -36.05 -7.63 19.07
C ARG A 658 -34.75 -8.02 19.80
N VAL A 659 -33.90 -7.04 20.09
CA VAL A 659 -32.66 -7.21 20.88
C VAL A 659 -33.03 -7.26 22.36
N LEU A 660 -32.66 -8.32 23.07
CA LEU A 660 -32.96 -8.52 24.49
C LEU A 660 -31.92 -7.88 25.43
N GLY A 661 -30.82 -7.38 24.89
CA GLY A 661 -29.69 -6.82 25.65
C GLY A 661 -28.80 -7.87 26.30
N LEU A 662 -29.02 -9.17 26.03
CA LEU A 662 -28.19 -10.24 26.58
C LEU A 662 -26.84 -10.35 25.86
N ASP A 663 -26.83 -10.20 24.54
CA ASP A 663 -25.65 -10.46 23.72
C ASP A 663 -24.51 -9.47 24.01
N ASN A 664 -24.80 -8.17 23.98
CA ASN A 664 -23.86 -7.10 24.34
C ASN A 664 -23.43 -7.16 25.81
N THR A 665 -24.31 -7.52 26.75
CA THR A 665 -23.93 -7.70 28.16
C THR A 665 -22.91 -8.84 28.30
N VAL A 666 -23.12 -9.99 27.66
CA VAL A 666 -22.13 -11.09 27.71
C VAL A 666 -20.82 -10.69 27.05
N CYS A 667 -20.86 -9.98 25.92
CA CYS A 667 -19.65 -9.52 25.24
C CYS A 667 -18.88 -8.48 26.08
N THR A 668 -19.59 -7.64 26.83
CA THR A 668 -18.98 -6.60 27.69
C THR A 668 -18.37 -7.20 28.96
N PHE A 669 -19.14 -7.96 29.74
CA PHE A 669 -18.71 -8.42 31.07
C PHE A 669 -17.99 -9.78 31.06
N GLY A 670 -18.19 -10.58 30.00
CA GLY A 670 -17.62 -11.92 29.91
C GLY A 670 -18.25 -12.92 30.88
N ASN A 671 -17.51 -14.00 31.15
CA ASN A 671 -17.92 -15.09 32.04
C ASN A 671 -19.31 -15.66 31.71
N LEU A 672 -20.13 -16.01 32.72
CA LEU A 672 -21.55 -16.32 32.51
C LEU A 672 -22.43 -15.17 32.97
N VAL A 673 -23.54 -15.02 32.25
CA VAL A 673 -24.61 -14.08 32.55
C VAL A 673 -25.91 -14.85 32.68
N GLN A 674 -26.51 -14.75 33.86
CA GLN A 674 -27.89 -15.13 34.09
C GLN A 674 -28.79 -13.94 33.77
N TYR A 675 -29.78 -14.18 32.92
CA TYR A 675 -30.70 -13.17 32.46
C TYR A 675 -32.14 -13.63 32.60
N ARG A 676 -32.97 -12.77 33.18
CA ARG A 676 -34.41 -12.90 33.17
C ARG A 676 -35.00 -11.58 32.67
N LYS A 677 -35.98 -11.68 31.78
CA LYS A 677 -36.65 -10.49 31.21
C LYS A 677 -37.20 -9.61 32.34
N ASN A 678 -36.97 -8.30 32.25
CA ASN A 678 -37.39 -7.29 33.23
C ASN A 678 -36.76 -7.43 34.64
N HIS A 679 -35.66 -8.18 34.80
CA HIS A 679 -34.91 -8.29 36.05
C HIS A 679 -33.45 -7.90 35.83
N SER A 680 -32.70 -7.64 36.92
CA SER A 680 -31.26 -7.39 36.85
C SER A 680 -30.50 -8.64 36.39
N THR A 681 -29.44 -8.44 35.60
CA THR A 681 -28.53 -9.51 35.19
C THR A 681 -27.64 -9.92 36.36
N THR A 682 -27.45 -11.23 36.54
CA THR A 682 -26.51 -11.77 37.53
C THR A 682 -25.28 -12.31 36.82
N HIS A 683 -24.10 -11.88 37.24
CA HIS A 683 -22.82 -12.27 36.64
C HIS A 683 -22.17 -13.36 37.48
N LEU A 684 -21.80 -14.48 36.85
CA LEU A 684 -21.13 -15.59 37.52
C LEU A 684 -19.75 -15.77 36.91
N THR A 685 -18.71 -15.61 37.73
CA THR A 685 -17.31 -15.76 37.31
C THR A 685 -16.95 -17.23 37.15
N LEU A 686 -16.23 -17.58 36.08
CA LEU A 686 -15.52 -18.84 35.95
C LEU A 686 -14.03 -18.58 36.06
N ASN A 687 -13.37 -19.26 36.99
CA ASN A 687 -11.92 -19.16 37.13
C ASN A 687 -11.20 -20.10 36.15
N THR A 688 -11.89 -21.14 35.71
CA THR A 688 -11.33 -22.18 34.85
C THR A 688 -12.05 -22.19 33.50
N PRO A 689 -11.36 -21.92 32.37
CA PRO A 689 -12.00 -21.92 31.07
C PRO A 689 -12.39 -23.35 30.66
N LEU A 690 -13.66 -23.53 30.31
CA LEU A 690 -14.20 -24.85 29.91
C LEU A 690 -14.08 -25.03 28.40
N THR A 691 -13.70 -26.23 27.94
CA THR A 691 -13.56 -26.51 26.51
C THR A 691 -14.90 -26.89 25.90
N LEU A 692 -15.23 -26.26 24.77
CA LEU A 692 -16.49 -26.46 24.06
C LEU A 692 -16.23 -26.71 22.57
N LEU A 693 -16.99 -27.65 22.02
CA LEU A 693 -17.04 -27.98 20.61
C LEU A 693 -18.27 -27.30 20.00
N LEU A 694 -18.02 -26.41 19.04
CA LEU A 694 -19.03 -25.64 18.32
C LEU A 694 -19.16 -26.21 16.91
N VAL A 695 -20.30 -26.81 16.59
CA VAL A 695 -20.55 -27.50 15.32
C VAL A 695 -21.57 -26.74 14.50
N ASN A 696 -21.15 -26.17 13.38
CA ASN A 696 -22.01 -25.49 12.43
C ASN A 696 -22.66 -26.52 11.48
N SER A 697 -23.99 -26.58 11.49
CA SER A 697 -24.76 -27.42 10.57
C SER A 697 -24.73 -26.92 9.11
N LYS A 698 -24.31 -25.66 8.90
CA LYS A 698 -24.38 -24.93 7.63
C LYS A 698 -25.79 -24.77 7.06
N GLU A 699 -26.81 -25.02 7.87
CA GLU A 699 -28.19 -24.77 7.48
C GLU A 699 -28.57 -23.32 7.76
N PRO A 700 -29.05 -22.58 6.75
CA PRO A 700 -29.62 -21.26 6.97
C PRO A 700 -30.85 -21.39 7.87
N ARG A 701 -31.08 -20.37 8.69
CA ARG A 701 -32.20 -20.33 9.62
C ARG A 701 -32.84 -18.95 9.64
N GLU A 702 -34.13 -18.93 9.92
CA GLU A 702 -34.89 -17.71 10.19
C GLU A 702 -35.35 -17.69 11.64
N THR A 703 -34.67 -16.92 12.49
CA THR A 703 -35.01 -16.78 13.91
C THR A 703 -36.46 -16.36 14.11
N LYS A 704 -36.97 -15.43 13.29
CA LYS A 704 -38.36 -14.96 13.37
C LYS A 704 -39.36 -16.10 13.14
N LYS A 705 -39.09 -16.99 12.20
CA LYS A 705 -39.94 -18.15 11.90
C LYS A 705 -39.96 -19.14 13.07
N MET A 706 -38.81 -19.41 13.68
CA MET A 706 -38.72 -20.32 14.84
C MET A 706 -39.46 -19.74 16.06
N VAL A 707 -39.25 -18.46 16.37
CA VAL A 707 -39.95 -17.80 17.47
C VAL A 707 -41.46 -17.74 17.22
N ALA A 708 -41.89 -17.46 15.99
CA ALA A 708 -43.31 -17.47 15.62
C ALA A 708 -43.93 -18.88 15.73
N ALA A 709 -43.18 -19.92 15.37
CA ALA A 709 -43.64 -21.31 15.52
C ALA A 709 -43.86 -21.68 16.99
N VAL A 710 -42.94 -21.31 17.89
CA VAL A 710 -43.10 -21.54 19.34
C VAL A 710 -44.25 -20.70 19.91
N ALA A 711 -44.42 -19.46 19.45
CA ALA A 711 -45.54 -18.61 19.84
C ALA A 711 -46.89 -19.22 19.44
N LYS A 712 -46.99 -19.71 18.20
CA LYS A 712 -48.17 -20.43 17.72
C LYS A 712 -48.42 -21.71 18.50
N LEU A 713 -47.38 -22.49 18.79
CA LEU A 713 -47.50 -23.71 19.59
C LEU A 713 -48.02 -23.41 21.00
N LYS A 714 -47.59 -22.30 21.60
CA LYS A 714 -48.09 -21.83 22.91
C LYS A 714 -49.53 -21.36 22.83
N GLU A 715 -49.95 -20.77 21.72
CA GLU A 715 -51.36 -20.39 21.50
C GLU A 715 -52.24 -21.63 21.36
N ASP A 716 -51.80 -22.62 20.58
CA ASP A 716 -52.53 -23.87 20.33
C ASP A 716 -52.59 -24.76 21.59
N PHE A 717 -51.51 -24.84 22.38
CA PHE A 717 -51.38 -25.71 23.55
C PHE A 717 -50.74 -24.98 24.76
N PRO A 718 -51.43 -24.01 25.38
CA PRO A 718 -50.84 -23.11 26.37
C PRO A 718 -50.29 -23.82 27.60
N HIS A 719 -51.04 -24.74 28.20
CA HIS A 719 -50.62 -25.46 29.41
C HIS A 719 -49.45 -26.42 29.15
N LEU A 720 -49.49 -27.16 28.04
CA LEU A 720 -48.43 -28.09 27.67
C LEU A 720 -47.11 -27.35 27.42
N VAL A 721 -47.16 -26.26 26.66
CA VAL A 721 -45.98 -25.45 26.40
C VAL A 721 -45.49 -24.76 27.67
N GLU A 722 -46.37 -24.28 28.55
CA GLU A 722 -45.95 -23.69 29.83
C GLU A 722 -45.19 -24.68 30.71
N HIS A 723 -45.63 -25.95 30.81
CA HIS A 723 -44.85 -26.98 31.53
C HIS A 723 -43.48 -27.25 30.92
N ILE A 724 -43.36 -27.21 29.58
CA ILE A 724 -42.05 -27.33 28.92
C ILE A 724 -41.17 -26.12 29.27
N LEU A 725 -41.74 -24.91 29.30
CA LEU A 725 -41.04 -23.68 29.65
C LEU A 725 -40.60 -23.65 31.13
N GLU A 726 -41.42 -24.17 32.05
CA GLU A 726 -41.09 -24.39 33.46
C GLU A 726 -39.96 -25.40 33.61
N ALA A 727 -40.02 -26.54 32.91
CA ALA A 727 -38.96 -27.54 32.92
C ALA A 727 -37.62 -26.97 32.40
N LEU A 728 -37.67 -26.11 31.36
CA LEU A 728 -36.48 -25.40 30.86
C LEU A 728 -35.91 -24.40 31.87
N GLU A 729 -36.76 -23.75 32.67
CA GLU A 729 -36.33 -22.86 33.74
C GLU A 729 -35.62 -23.63 34.86
N ASP A 730 -36.25 -24.68 35.39
CA ASP A 730 -35.67 -25.55 36.42
C ASP A 730 -34.35 -26.16 35.96
N LEU A 731 -34.29 -26.59 34.70
CA LEU A 731 -33.06 -27.07 34.09
C LEU A 731 -31.97 -26.01 34.07
N THR A 732 -32.30 -24.76 33.73
CA THR A 732 -31.34 -23.65 33.67
C THR A 732 -30.78 -23.31 35.06
N VAL A 733 -31.64 -23.32 36.08
CA VAL A 733 -31.23 -23.14 37.49
C VAL A 733 -30.27 -24.25 37.91
N ASN A 734 -30.63 -25.51 37.64
CA ASN A 734 -29.79 -26.66 37.96
C ASN A 734 -28.45 -26.63 37.22
N ALA A 735 -28.46 -26.29 35.92
CA ALA A 735 -27.25 -26.19 35.12
C ALA A 735 -26.29 -25.14 35.66
N SER A 736 -26.80 -23.96 36.07
CA SER A 736 -25.99 -22.92 36.69
C SER A 736 -25.27 -23.42 37.95
N GLY A 737 -25.96 -24.14 38.83
CA GLY A 737 -25.38 -24.70 40.05
C GLY A 737 -24.35 -25.81 39.76
N VAL A 738 -24.58 -26.62 38.73
CA VAL A 738 -23.63 -27.66 38.30
C VAL A 738 -22.35 -27.03 37.72
N ILE A 739 -22.47 -26.00 36.88
CA ILE A 739 -21.32 -25.32 36.27
C ILE A 739 -20.42 -24.67 37.34
N GLN A 740 -21.00 -24.02 38.35
CA GLN A 740 -20.24 -23.47 39.48
C GLN A 740 -19.51 -24.55 40.30
N LYS A 741 -20.15 -25.72 40.51
CA LYS A 741 -19.51 -26.86 41.18
C LYS A 741 -18.36 -27.42 40.35
N ILE A 742 -18.49 -27.46 39.02
CA ILE A 742 -17.39 -27.84 38.12
C ILE A 742 -16.22 -26.87 38.27
N ASP A 743 -16.46 -25.55 38.27
CA ASP A 743 -15.40 -24.55 38.46
C ASP A 743 -14.71 -24.71 39.82
N THR A 744 -15.49 -24.88 40.88
CA THR A 744 -14.96 -25.08 42.24
C THR A 744 -14.10 -26.33 42.33
N ALA A 745 -14.56 -27.45 41.74
CA ALA A 745 -13.80 -28.70 41.70
C ALA A 745 -12.54 -28.59 40.83
N ALA A 746 -12.61 -27.85 39.71
CA ALA A 746 -11.47 -27.61 38.85
C ALA A 746 -10.38 -26.79 39.55
N VAL A 747 -10.76 -25.73 40.25
CA VAL A 747 -9.85 -24.90 41.07
C VAL A 747 -9.24 -25.71 42.21
N ALA A 748 -10.01 -26.59 42.85
CA ALA A 748 -9.54 -27.44 43.94
C ALA A 748 -8.71 -28.67 43.48
N GLY A 749 -8.62 -28.93 42.17
CA GLY A 749 -7.93 -30.12 41.64
C GLY A 749 -8.66 -31.44 41.92
N ASP A 750 -9.95 -31.42 42.23
CA ASP A 750 -10.75 -32.62 42.51
C ASP A 750 -11.24 -33.29 41.21
N GLY A 751 -10.46 -34.26 40.74
CA GLY A 751 -10.77 -35.01 39.51
C GLY A 751 -12.08 -35.81 39.57
N ALA A 752 -12.48 -36.30 40.74
CA ALA A 752 -13.71 -37.08 40.90
C ALA A 752 -14.96 -36.19 40.87
N GLY A 753 -14.90 -35.06 41.59
CA GLY A 753 -15.92 -34.01 41.55
C GLY A 753 -16.10 -33.43 40.15
N LEU A 754 -14.98 -33.24 39.43
CA LEU A 754 -14.99 -32.77 38.05
C LEU A 754 -15.73 -33.74 37.12
N SER A 755 -15.37 -35.03 37.14
CA SER A 755 -16.01 -36.06 36.30
C SER A 755 -17.52 -36.18 36.57
N ASN A 756 -17.92 -36.19 37.86
CA ASN A 756 -19.32 -36.22 38.25
C ASN A 756 -20.08 -34.96 37.79
N GLY A 757 -19.47 -33.78 37.93
CA GLY A 757 -20.01 -32.52 37.45
C GLY A 757 -20.26 -32.53 35.94
N PHE A 758 -19.28 -32.94 35.13
CA PHE A 758 -19.42 -33.06 33.68
C PHE A 758 -20.52 -34.07 33.28
N ASN A 759 -20.64 -35.22 33.96
CA ASN A 759 -21.71 -36.20 33.69
C ASN A 759 -23.11 -35.64 34.00
N LYS A 760 -23.25 -34.91 35.11
CA LYS A 760 -24.51 -34.22 35.43
C LYS A 760 -24.85 -33.16 34.40
N TRP A 761 -23.87 -32.36 33.99
CA TRP A 761 -24.11 -31.32 32.99
C TRP A 761 -24.44 -31.91 31.61
N LYS A 762 -23.76 -32.99 31.21
CA LYS A 762 -24.06 -33.77 30.02
C LYS A 762 -25.53 -34.20 29.99
N THR A 763 -26.04 -34.73 31.10
CA THR A 763 -27.46 -35.13 31.24
C THR A 763 -28.40 -33.94 31.06
N LEU A 764 -28.07 -32.78 31.66
CA LEU A 764 -28.87 -31.56 31.48
C LEU A 764 -28.84 -31.04 30.03
N ILE A 765 -27.72 -31.19 29.31
CA ILE A 765 -27.62 -30.84 27.89
C ILE A 765 -28.56 -31.71 27.05
N GLU A 766 -28.61 -33.01 27.29
CA GLU A 766 -29.49 -33.97 26.60
C GLU A 766 -30.97 -33.66 26.84
N ILE A 767 -31.35 -33.42 28.10
CA ILE A 767 -32.73 -33.07 28.47
C ILE A 767 -33.12 -31.75 27.79
N ASN A 768 -32.24 -30.75 27.83
CA ASN A 768 -32.52 -29.45 27.21
C ASN A 768 -32.74 -29.59 25.71
N HIS A 769 -31.87 -30.33 25.01
CA HIS A 769 -32.05 -30.56 23.58
C HIS A 769 -33.39 -31.26 23.27
N SER A 770 -33.78 -32.24 24.08
CA SER A 770 -35.04 -32.97 23.93
C SER A 770 -36.25 -32.06 24.14
N LEU A 771 -36.23 -31.18 25.15
CA LEU A 771 -37.28 -30.18 25.38
C LEU A 771 -37.37 -29.18 24.22
N LEU A 772 -36.24 -28.75 23.66
CA LEU A 772 -36.21 -27.89 22.47
C LEU A 772 -36.75 -28.62 21.22
N CYS A 773 -36.51 -29.93 21.09
CA CYS A 773 -37.15 -30.74 20.05
C CYS A 773 -38.67 -30.76 20.22
N SER A 774 -39.17 -30.90 21.46
CA SER A 774 -40.60 -30.85 21.78
C SER A 774 -41.25 -29.50 21.46
N LEU A 775 -40.49 -28.39 21.51
CA LEU A 775 -40.95 -27.07 21.06
C LEU A 775 -40.93 -26.90 19.53
N GLY A 776 -40.50 -27.93 18.78
CA GLY A 776 -40.48 -27.91 17.32
C GLY A 776 -39.36 -27.06 16.71
N VAL A 777 -38.32 -26.74 17.48
CA VAL A 777 -37.21 -25.87 17.03
C VAL A 777 -35.95 -26.62 16.61
N SER A 778 -35.96 -27.96 16.58
CA SER A 778 -34.83 -28.74 16.05
C SER A 778 -34.84 -28.81 14.52
N HIS A 779 -33.83 -29.48 13.95
CA HIS A 779 -33.69 -29.72 12.52
C HIS A 779 -32.96 -31.07 12.29
N PRO A 780 -33.27 -31.85 11.24
CA PRO A 780 -32.64 -33.14 11.00
C PRO A 780 -31.10 -33.13 10.98
N LYS A 781 -30.48 -32.04 10.53
CA LYS A 781 -29.02 -31.88 10.59
C LYS A 781 -28.49 -31.67 12.02
N LEU A 782 -29.22 -30.98 12.89
CA LEU A 782 -28.86 -30.83 14.31
C LEU A 782 -28.97 -32.17 15.03
N ASP A 783 -30.06 -32.90 14.77
CA ASP A 783 -30.25 -34.25 15.33
C ASP A 783 -29.18 -35.22 14.82
N LYS A 784 -28.77 -35.10 13.54
CA LYS A 784 -27.65 -35.87 12.99
C LYS A 784 -26.34 -35.57 13.70
N ILE A 785 -26.05 -34.31 14.03
CA ILE A 785 -24.86 -33.93 14.81
C ILE A 785 -24.90 -34.60 16.19
N ASN A 786 -26.03 -34.52 16.89
CA ASN A 786 -26.17 -35.13 18.21
C ASN A 786 -26.03 -36.65 18.17
N ARG A 787 -26.66 -37.33 17.19
CA ARG A 787 -26.45 -38.78 16.97
C ARG A 787 -25.00 -39.16 16.72
N ILE A 788 -24.20 -38.28 16.12
CA ILE A 788 -22.76 -38.51 15.95
C ILE A 788 -22.06 -38.33 17.28
N LEU A 789 -22.32 -37.24 18.01
CA LEU A 789 -21.74 -36.98 19.34
C LEU A 789 -22.02 -38.13 20.33
N ASP A 790 -23.25 -38.65 20.34
CA ASP A 790 -23.68 -39.73 21.22
C ASP A 790 -22.85 -41.01 21.01
N LYS A 791 -22.49 -41.34 19.76
CA LYS A 791 -21.63 -42.49 19.44
C LYS A 791 -20.23 -42.37 20.04
N PHE A 792 -19.81 -41.14 20.34
CA PHE A 792 -18.54 -40.82 20.97
C PHE A 792 -18.67 -40.54 22.48
N GLY A 793 -19.84 -40.78 23.06
CA GLY A 793 -20.09 -40.56 24.49
C GLY A 793 -20.20 -39.09 24.89
N LEU A 794 -20.30 -38.19 23.92
CA LEU A 794 -20.55 -36.76 24.13
C LEU A 794 -22.03 -36.46 23.88
N SER A 795 -22.52 -35.36 24.45
CA SER A 795 -23.89 -34.90 24.18
C SER A 795 -23.85 -33.48 23.67
N GLY A 796 -24.77 -33.16 22.78
CA GLY A 796 -24.89 -31.82 22.24
C GLY A 796 -26.31 -31.30 22.31
N LYS A 797 -26.43 -29.99 22.21
CA LYS A 797 -27.70 -29.30 22.05
C LYS A 797 -27.58 -28.18 21.03
N LEU A 798 -28.69 -27.88 20.37
CA LEU A 798 -28.77 -26.68 19.55
C LEU A 798 -28.55 -25.42 20.41
N THR A 799 -28.06 -24.34 19.81
CA THR A 799 -27.93 -23.04 20.49
C THR A 799 -28.53 -21.90 19.66
N GLY A 800 -29.15 -20.94 20.35
CA GLY A 800 -29.93 -19.86 19.74
C GLY A 800 -31.29 -20.34 19.22
N ALA A 801 -31.73 -19.80 18.09
CA ALA A 801 -33.11 -19.96 17.61
C ALA A 801 -33.53 -21.38 17.20
N GLY A 802 -32.58 -22.29 16.94
CA GLY A 802 -32.89 -23.59 16.33
C GLY A 802 -33.17 -23.51 14.82
N GLY A 803 -33.74 -24.58 14.25
CA GLY A 803 -34.05 -24.73 12.82
C GLY A 803 -32.83 -24.85 11.90
N GLY A 804 -31.63 -25.00 12.47
CA GLY A 804 -30.34 -24.93 11.78
C GLY A 804 -29.28 -24.29 12.69
N GLY A 805 -28.23 -23.71 12.12
CA GLY A 805 -27.17 -23.06 12.90
C GLY A 805 -26.26 -24.03 13.65
N TYR A 806 -26.06 -23.82 14.95
CA TYR A 806 -25.00 -24.49 15.72
C TYR A 806 -25.51 -25.49 16.74
N VAL A 807 -24.73 -26.55 16.94
CA VAL A 807 -24.78 -27.44 18.10
C VAL A 807 -23.56 -27.18 18.98
N ILE A 808 -23.79 -27.12 20.29
CA ILE A 808 -22.74 -27.06 21.30
C ILE A 808 -22.57 -28.41 21.98
N SER A 809 -21.34 -28.79 22.25
CA SER A 809 -21.00 -29.95 23.06
C SER A 809 -19.84 -29.63 23.99
N VAL A 810 -19.99 -29.98 25.26
CA VAL A 810 -18.97 -29.72 26.29
C VAL A 810 -17.95 -30.86 26.27
N ILE A 811 -16.66 -30.51 26.31
CA ILE A 811 -15.56 -31.48 26.30
C ILE A 811 -14.96 -31.60 27.70
N PRO A 812 -15.06 -32.75 28.37
CA PRO A 812 -14.36 -33.00 29.62
C PRO A 812 -12.83 -32.92 29.42
N PRO A 813 -12.05 -32.42 30.39
CA PRO A 813 -10.59 -32.26 30.24
C PRO A 813 -9.83 -33.56 29.93
N SER A 814 -10.38 -34.72 30.28
CA SER A 814 -9.79 -36.04 30.01
C SER A 814 -10.11 -36.60 28.61
N TYR A 815 -10.94 -35.93 27.82
CA TYR A 815 -11.42 -36.43 26.53
C TYR A 815 -10.67 -35.80 25.34
N ASP A 816 -10.16 -36.61 24.40
CA ASP A 816 -9.54 -36.13 23.16
C ASP A 816 -10.59 -35.96 22.03
N PRO A 817 -10.88 -34.73 21.57
CA PRO A 817 -11.91 -34.48 20.57
C PRO A 817 -11.48 -34.78 19.12
N LYS A 818 -10.24 -35.17 18.84
CA LYS A 818 -9.74 -35.31 17.44
C LYS A 818 -10.59 -36.22 16.56
N GLU A 819 -10.98 -37.39 17.07
CA GLU A 819 -11.71 -38.37 16.27
C GLU A 819 -13.15 -37.92 15.97
N VAL A 820 -13.85 -37.37 16.97
CA VAL A 820 -15.20 -36.85 16.77
C VAL A 820 -15.20 -35.65 15.82
N ILE A 821 -14.19 -34.76 15.90
CA ILE A 821 -14.01 -33.66 14.96
C ILE A 821 -13.83 -34.18 13.53
N ARG A 822 -13.01 -35.22 13.34
CA ARG A 822 -12.77 -35.85 12.03
C ARG A 822 -14.07 -36.39 11.43
N VAL A 823 -14.88 -37.09 12.22
CA VAL A 823 -16.15 -37.68 11.75
C VAL A 823 -17.20 -36.60 11.44
N LEU A 824 -17.29 -35.56 12.27
CA LEU A 824 -18.19 -34.43 12.01
C LEU A 824 -17.82 -33.69 10.71
N LYS A 825 -16.52 -33.40 10.50
CA LYS A 825 -16.02 -32.78 9.26
C LYS A 825 -16.28 -33.66 8.03
N LYS A 826 -16.09 -34.97 8.14
CA LYS A 826 -16.41 -35.94 7.06
C LYS A 826 -17.89 -35.94 6.68
N ASN A 827 -18.77 -35.58 7.61
CA ASN A 827 -20.22 -35.46 7.38
C ASN A 827 -20.63 -34.08 6.82
N GLY A 828 -19.68 -33.21 6.48
CA GLY A 828 -19.92 -31.90 5.87
C GLY A 828 -20.14 -30.76 6.87
N PHE A 829 -19.99 -31.02 8.18
CA PHE A 829 -20.13 -30.01 9.22
C PHE A 829 -18.84 -29.24 9.44
N GLU A 830 -18.95 -27.98 9.82
CA GLU A 830 -17.81 -27.18 10.27
C GLU A 830 -17.72 -27.24 11.79
N VAL A 831 -16.50 -27.38 12.32
CA VAL A 831 -16.26 -27.66 13.73
C VAL A 831 -15.16 -26.76 14.24
N THR A 832 -15.47 -26.00 15.30
CA THR A 832 -14.56 -25.09 15.98
C THR A 832 -14.43 -25.51 17.44
N VAL A 833 -13.19 -25.70 17.91
CA VAL A 833 -12.91 -25.90 19.33
C VAL A 833 -12.64 -24.54 19.95
N THR A 834 -13.36 -24.21 21.02
CA THR A 834 -13.21 -22.92 21.70
C THR A 834 -13.33 -23.08 23.21
N LYS A 835 -13.07 -21.99 23.93
CA LYS A 835 -13.20 -21.91 25.39
C LYS A 835 -14.49 -21.16 25.75
N LEU A 836 -15.06 -21.52 26.88
CA LEU A 836 -16.27 -20.93 27.45
C LEU A 836 -15.92 -20.18 28.74
N GLY A 837 -16.56 -19.03 28.96
CA GLY A 837 -16.42 -18.27 30.21
C GLY A 837 -15.13 -17.44 30.29
N GLY A 838 -14.66 -16.92 29.16
CA GLY A 838 -13.51 -16.02 29.11
C GLY A 838 -13.84 -14.58 29.54
N PRO A 839 -12.82 -13.71 29.66
CA PRO A 839 -13.02 -12.30 29.99
C PRO A 839 -13.84 -11.60 28.90
N GLY A 840 -14.58 -10.57 29.33
CA GLY A 840 -15.36 -9.67 28.48
C GLY A 840 -14.49 -8.78 27.60
N VAL A 841 -14.96 -7.57 27.32
CA VAL A 841 -14.18 -6.60 26.56
C VAL A 841 -12.91 -6.20 27.31
N ARG A 842 -11.81 -6.06 26.59
CA ARG A 842 -10.52 -5.69 27.17
C ARG A 842 -9.64 -4.96 26.16
N VAL A 843 -8.68 -4.22 26.68
CA VAL A 843 -7.54 -3.69 25.91
C VAL A 843 -6.44 -4.77 25.94
N ASP A 844 -5.95 -5.17 24.77
CA ASP A 844 -4.93 -6.23 24.59
C ASP A 844 -3.50 -5.69 24.54
#